data_AF-A3IP98-F1
#
_entry.id   AF-A3IP98-F1
#
_cell.length_a   1.000
_cell.length_b   1.000
_cell.length_c   1.000
_cell.angle_alpha   90.00
_cell.angle_beta   90.00
_cell.angle_gamma   90.00
#
_symmetry.space_group_name_H-M   'P 1'
#
loop_
_entity.id
_entity.type
_entity.pdbx_description
1 polymer ?
#
loop_
_entity_poly.entity_id
_entity_poly.type
_entity_poly.pdbx_seq_one_letter_code
_entity_poly.pdbx_strand_id
1 'polypeptide(L)'
;MPPISLGTSHSKLALETGQAKLWIFLIGVNEYQDLNLPKLSYPAVDCQGLSESLIEATQAFPQKNITIYHDFSEQKPILANVKSSLENIVTSAQTQDTILFYFSGHGLLDTPSQQTVLCLADTQTENLLKTGLVLQTLLTMLSRCLAHCQVIWLDACHCGNMTLRGAKGATQQPLWDDPTTQLLDTLRQRAAKSKGFYALLSCDQGQKSWEFPDLGHGVFSYFLMRGLRGEAADITGVIKADQLYQYVYNQTLNYIDKINQQLRLINQQRRYRGDAQIYSEYSLQTPKRIVEGVGELILGVKSPSASPNYQRYGLIIGGLNENKTIQALEEVLAKEGQFSTTFLSSVGKQELEVREEIQSFLQLSFLSEADRTTLSSSDTLLIYLRGRPQVEATGDSYWVLENGTKLSRSWLRQELRRSHVAQQIIILDGQGTGLLEEWIEELQLGLDHGQCLLGALNPNEEPNLFAELLLDSLVVANPQTGLSGAQWLSLLQQNCDQLYLPFSAWLSGIQGVIDILPGKNHEDLASKPKIEQNTVTFSPYPPSNPVSEVAQEEVAITPTVPIDHIVKPTEKPLIKSDPDPISSEEYATVSAFLTELVGPIALPLLQSALEETNNRKELLETLAQYLSSAQKIQFDQWAIAMFQDNNKIDSPPLSVSVEQPKEPSPQTKEAITPLISPEQYSQLESILKAIIGPIAPTLLAQTAPQVQQFDELIASLKDYLNPIEQTEFEQQLVLVFGKMEPLKTPVISEELPLLKPTYQNLDETLISDCEKALTEIIGPVAHFIIQTTLEDCPEMSRTEFIEVIAANISDPQKSVKFRQQWIT
;
A
#
# COMPACT_ATOMS: atom_id res chain seq x y z
N MET A 1 -52.88 -1.05 -14.12
CA MET A 1 -51.86 -1.84 -14.84
C MET A 1 -50.50 -1.43 -14.29
N PRO A 2 -49.58 -2.36 -13.95
CA PRO A 2 -48.18 -2.01 -13.77
C PRO A 2 -47.57 -1.59 -15.14
N PRO A 3 -46.53 -0.74 -15.16
CA PRO A 3 -45.84 -0.38 -16.39
C PRO A 3 -45.09 -1.60 -16.95
N ILE A 4 -45.09 -1.76 -18.27
CA ILE A 4 -44.32 -2.80 -18.95
C ILE A 4 -42.84 -2.41 -18.88
N SER A 5 -42.03 -3.25 -18.22
CA SER A 5 -40.58 -3.22 -18.38
C SER A 5 -40.24 -3.69 -19.80
N LEU A 6 -39.52 -2.87 -20.56
CA LEU A 6 -38.92 -3.30 -21.82
C LEU A 6 -37.77 -4.26 -21.50
N GLY A 7 -38.01 -5.55 -21.68
CA GLY A 7 -37.03 -6.60 -21.37
C GLY A 7 -35.79 -6.47 -22.25
N THR A 8 -34.65 -6.20 -21.62
CA THR A 8 -33.34 -6.13 -22.29
C THR A 8 -32.76 -7.50 -22.65
N SER A 9 -33.48 -8.60 -22.42
CA SER A 9 -33.14 -9.94 -22.94
C SER A 9 -32.92 -9.98 -24.47
N HIS A 10 -33.41 -8.98 -25.20
CA HIS A 10 -33.09 -8.77 -26.62
C HIS A 10 -31.68 -8.21 -26.88
N SER A 11 -31.04 -7.47 -25.97
CA SER A 11 -29.73 -6.86 -26.22
C SER A 11 -28.61 -7.90 -26.29
N LYS A 12 -28.63 -8.90 -25.38
CA LYS A 12 -27.71 -10.05 -25.42
C LYS A 12 -27.76 -10.72 -26.79
N LEU A 13 -28.97 -11.12 -27.19
CA LEU A 13 -29.20 -11.84 -28.43
C LEU A 13 -28.83 -10.99 -29.66
N ALA A 14 -29.11 -9.68 -29.64
CA ALA A 14 -28.73 -8.79 -30.74
C ALA A 14 -27.21 -8.62 -30.87
N LEU A 15 -26.47 -8.56 -29.76
CA LEU A 15 -25.01 -8.50 -29.76
C LEU A 15 -24.39 -9.84 -30.21
N GLU A 16 -24.83 -10.97 -29.64
CA GLU A 16 -24.33 -12.31 -29.99
C GLU A 16 -24.65 -12.71 -31.44
N THR A 17 -25.83 -12.33 -31.97
CA THR A 17 -26.19 -12.58 -33.38
C THR A 17 -25.65 -11.54 -34.35
N GLY A 18 -24.98 -10.49 -33.88
CA GLY A 18 -24.44 -9.40 -34.72
C GLY A 18 -25.50 -8.49 -35.36
N GLN A 19 -26.72 -8.45 -34.81
CA GLN A 19 -27.77 -7.49 -35.19
C GLN A 19 -27.52 -6.09 -34.58
N ALA A 20 -26.83 -6.05 -33.45
CA ALA A 20 -26.32 -4.84 -32.81
C ALA A 20 -24.79 -4.83 -32.85
N LYS A 21 -24.21 -3.63 -32.98
CA LYS A 21 -22.76 -3.42 -32.91
C LYS A 21 -22.35 -2.79 -31.58
N LEU A 22 -21.23 -3.25 -31.02
CA LEU A 22 -20.57 -2.65 -29.88
C LEU A 22 -19.48 -1.68 -30.34
N TRP A 23 -19.62 -0.39 -29.99
CA TRP A 23 -18.63 0.65 -30.25
C TRP A 23 -17.92 0.96 -28.94
N ILE A 24 -16.62 0.67 -28.88
CA ILE A 24 -15.77 0.91 -27.72
C ILE A 24 -14.83 2.05 -28.06
N PHE A 25 -14.82 3.11 -27.25
CA PHE A 25 -13.85 4.19 -27.36
C PHE A 25 -13.20 4.45 -26.01
N LEU A 26 -11.90 4.20 -25.93
CA LEU A 26 -11.10 4.30 -24.71
C LEU A 26 -10.08 5.44 -24.85
N ILE A 27 -9.96 6.25 -23.80
CA ILE A 27 -8.96 7.33 -23.69
C ILE A 27 -8.20 7.15 -22.39
N GLY A 28 -6.87 7.19 -22.45
CA GLY A 28 -5.98 7.32 -21.29
C GLY A 28 -4.99 8.46 -21.54
N VAL A 29 -4.65 9.24 -20.51
CA VAL A 29 -3.70 10.36 -20.64
C VAL A 29 -2.73 10.39 -19.46
N ASN A 30 -1.48 10.03 -19.73
CA ASN A 30 -0.37 10.17 -18.79
C ASN A 30 0.27 11.57 -18.87
N GLU A 31 0.47 12.09 -20.08
CA GLU A 31 1.26 13.29 -20.32
C GLU A 31 0.43 14.47 -20.86
N TYR A 32 0.76 15.66 -20.35
CA TYR A 32 0.07 16.91 -20.67
C TYR A 32 1.07 17.94 -21.22
N GLN A 33 0.66 18.69 -22.24
CA GLN A 33 1.46 19.78 -22.82
C GLN A 33 1.53 21.02 -21.92
N ASP A 34 0.54 21.19 -21.03
CA ASP A 34 0.55 22.22 -20.00
C ASP A 34 1.26 21.70 -18.74
N LEU A 35 2.37 22.33 -18.38
CA LEU A 35 3.18 22.00 -17.20
C LEU A 35 2.44 22.22 -15.87
N ASN A 36 1.30 22.92 -15.88
CA ASN A 36 0.44 23.03 -14.69
C ASN A 36 -0.34 21.74 -14.40
N LEU A 37 -0.42 20.78 -15.35
CA LEU A 37 -1.04 19.47 -15.16
C LEU A 37 0.05 18.41 -14.86
N PRO A 38 0.14 17.88 -13.63
CA PRO A 38 1.10 16.81 -13.29
C PRO A 38 0.93 15.58 -14.18
N LYS A 39 2.04 14.92 -14.55
CA LYS A 39 2.00 13.63 -15.23
C LYS A 39 1.32 12.57 -14.34
N LEU A 40 0.58 11.67 -14.96
CA LEU A 40 -0.01 10.48 -14.34
C LEU A 40 0.73 9.22 -14.80
N SER A 41 0.77 8.16 -13.99
CA SER A 41 1.61 6.98 -14.26
C SER A 41 0.88 5.90 -15.05
N TYR A 42 -0.38 5.64 -14.74
CA TYR A 42 -1.10 4.46 -15.27
C TYR A 42 -2.26 4.67 -16.25
N PRO A 43 -2.90 5.84 -16.47
CA PRO A 43 -4.03 6.00 -17.40
C PRO A 43 -3.86 5.39 -18.80
N ALA A 44 -2.66 5.48 -19.38
CA ALA A 44 -2.33 4.87 -20.67
C ALA A 44 -2.32 3.33 -20.62
N VAL A 45 -1.77 2.75 -19.54
CA VAL A 45 -1.65 1.30 -19.33
C VAL A 45 -2.99 0.71 -18.91
N ASP A 46 -3.77 1.43 -18.09
CA ASP A 46 -5.17 1.15 -17.78
C ASP A 46 -6.00 1.07 -19.08
N CYS A 47 -5.84 2.04 -19.99
CA CYS A 47 -6.53 2.07 -21.28
C CYS A 47 -6.19 0.86 -22.16
N GLN A 48 -4.92 0.42 -22.17
CA GLN A 48 -4.48 -0.79 -22.88
C GLN A 48 -5.06 -2.07 -22.26
N GLY A 49 -4.83 -2.31 -20.97
CA GLY A 49 -5.29 -3.53 -20.29
C GLY A 49 -6.82 -3.64 -20.24
N LEU A 50 -7.54 -2.52 -20.19
CA LEU A 50 -9.00 -2.49 -20.29
C LEU A 50 -9.47 -2.84 -21.70
N SER A 51 -8.76 -2.42 -22.74
CA SER A 51 -9.02 -2.85 -24.12
C SER A 51 -8.89 -4.37 -24.26
N GLU A 52 -7.81 -4.96 -23.75
CA GLU A 52 -7.58 -6.41 -23.76
C GLU A 52 -8.69 -7.16 -23.00
N SER A 53 -9.03 -6.69 -21.80
CA SER A 53 -10.08 -7.26 -20.96
C SER A 53 -11.46 -7.18 -21.64
N LEU A 54 -11.75 -6.08 -22.35
CA LEU A 54 -12.95 -5.94 -23.16
C LEU A 54 -12.91 -6.82 -24.41
N ILE A 55 -11.77 -6.99 -25.08
CA ILE A 55 -11.60 -7.88 -26.24
C ILE A 55 -11.91 -9.34 -25.84
N GLU A 56 -11.38 -9.79 -24.70
CA GLU A 56 -11.63 -11.10 -24.09
C GLU A 56 -13.12 -11.27 -23.72
N ALA A 57 -13.66 -10.38 -22.89
CA ALA A 57 -15.05 -10.43 -22.43
C ALA A 57 -16.07 -10.37 -23.59
N THR A 58 -15.71 -9.76 -24.72
CA THR A 58 -16.59 -9.59 -25.90
C THR A 58 -16.28 -10.57 -27.03
N GLN A 59 -15.55 -11.68 -26.80
CA GLN A 59 -15.27 -12.68 -27.85
C GLN A 59 -16.55 -13.22 -28.52
N ALA A 60 -17.66 -13.34 -27.77
CA ALA A 60 -18.96 -13.78 -28.27
C ALA A 60 -19.70 -12.76 -29.17
N PHE A 61 -19.20 -11.52 -29.31
CA PHE A 61 -19.88 -10.44 -30.05
C PHE A 61 -19.20 -10.19 -31.42
N PRO A 62 -19.76 -10.68 -32.54
CA PRO A 62 -19.11 -10.62 -33.86
C PRO A 62 -19.07 -9.22 -34.48
N GLN A 63 -19.90 -8.28 -34.03
CA GLN A 63 -19.91 -6.89 -34.50
C GLN A 63 -19.38 -5.95 -33.42
N LYS A 64 -18.08 -5.64 -33.48
CA LYS A 64 -17.45 -4.65 -32.60
C LYS A 64 -16.47 -3.74 -33.35
N ASN A 65 -16.33 -2.52 -32.86
CA ASN A 65 -15.28 -1.58 -33.26
C ASN A 65 -14.66 -1.01 -31.98
N ILE A 66 -13.34 -0.97 -31.93
CA ILE A 66 -12.57 -0.49 -30.78
C ILE A 66 -11.64 0.62 -31.28
N THR A 67 -11.74 1.78 -30.65
CA THR A 67 -10.84 2.91 -30.84
C THR A 67 -10.17 3.19 -29.49
N ILE A 68 -8.85 3.38 -29.50
CA ILE A 68 -8.03 3.52 -28.28
C ILE A 68 -7.08 4.69 -28.52
N TYR A 69 -7.12 5.72 -27.68
CA TYR A 69 -6.15 6.81 -27.68
C TYR A 69 -5.44 6.88 -26.33
N HIS A 70 -4.12 6.76 -26.36
CA HIS A 70 -3.24 6.93 -25.21
C HIS A 70 -1.84 7.33 -25.66
N ASP A 71 -0.98 7.70 -24.71
CA ASP A 71 0.33 8.31 -24.94
C ASP A 71 1.26 7.43 -25.80
N PHE A 72 1.14 6.10 -25.72
CA PHE A 72 1.95 5.15 -26.49
C PHE A 72 1.30 4.72 -27.82
N SER A 73 0.08 5.17 -28.13
CA SER A 73 -0.62 4.83 -29.39
C SER A 73 -0.20 5.72 -30.56
N GLU A 74 -0.44 5.23 -31.79
CA GLU A 74 -0.25 6.01 -33.02
C GLU A 74 -1.08 7.31 -33.04
N GLN A 75 -2.25 7.30 -32.39
CA GLN A 75 -3.22 8.40 -32.39
C GLN A 75 -3.31 9.00 -30.99
N LYS A 76 -2.44 9.99 -30.74
CA LYS A 76 -2.34 10.67 -29.44
C LYS A 76 -3.71 11.18 -28.93
N PRO A 77 -3.96 11.18 -27.61
CA PRO A 77 -5.23 11.57 -27.00
C PRO A 77 -5.37 13.10 -26.94
N ILE A 78 -5.46 13.73 -28.12
CA ILE A 78 -5.67 15.18 -28.30
C ILE A 78 -7.10 15.50 -28.75
N LEU A 79 -7.58 16.70 -28.44
CA LEU A 79 -8.97 17.11 -28.62
C LEU A 79 -9.47 16.99 -30.06
N ALA A 80 -8.62 17.24 -31.05
CA ALA A 80 -8.96 17.08 -32.46
C ALA A 80 -9.29 15.62 -32.83
N ASN A 81 -8.43 14.68 -32.41
CA ASN A 81 -8.60 13.25 -32.65
C ASN A 81 -9.85 12.73 -31.92
N VAL A 82 -9.99 13.10 -30.64
CA VAL A 82 -11.10 12.70 -29.78
C VAL A 82 -12.45 13.17 -30.32
N LYS A 83 -12.55 14.44 -30.75
CA LYS A 83 -13.78 14.96 -31.38
C LYS A 83 -14.11 14.26 -32.69
N SER A 84 -13.12 14.06 -33.57
CA SER A 84 -13.31 13.36 -34.85
C SER A 84 -13.88 11.95 -34.64
N SER A 85 -13.32 11.17 -33.73
CA SER A 85 -13.82 9.81 -33.45
C SER A 85 -15.17 9.79 -32.75
N LEU A 86 -15.47 10.74 -31.86
CA LEU A 86 -16.82 10.89 -31.31
C LEU A 86 -17.85 11.24 -32.40
N GLU A 87 -17.53 12.13 -33.35
CA GLU A 87 -18.41 12.48 -34.46
C GLU A 87 -18.64 11.29 -35.40
N ASN A 88 -17.59 10.51 -35.70
CA ASN A 88 -17.69 9.29 -36.48
C ASN A 88 -18.59 8.22 -35.81
N ILE A 89 -18.45 8.00 -34.49
CA ILE A 89 -19.30 7.07 -33.73
C ILE A 89 -20.75 7.58 -33.70
N VAL A 90 -20.96 8.84 -33.34
CA VAL A 90 -22.30 9.45 -33.21
C VAL A 90 -23.10 9.42 -34.52
N THR A 91 -22.41 9.58 -35.66
CA THR A 91 -23.04 9.53 -37.00
C THR A 91 -23.19 8.12 -37.58
N SER A 92 -22.36 7.16 -37.16
CA SER A 92 -22.38 5.79 -37.70
C SER A 92 -23.24 4.81 -36.91
N ALA A 93 -23.33 4.96 -35.59
CA ALA A 93 -23.97 3.97 -34.73
C ALA A 93 -25.51 3.98 -34.86
N GLN A 94 -26.09 2.78 -34.87
CA GLN A 94 -27.50 2.52 -35.15
C GLN A 94 -28.33 2.34 -33.86
N THR A 95 -29.66 2.33 -33.98
CA THR A 95 -30.59 2.29 -32.83
C THR A 95 -30.37 1.13 -31.85
N GLN A 96 -29.94 -0.03 -32.35
CA GLN A 96 -29.68 -1.22 -31.53
C GLN A 96 -28.26 -1.27 -30.95
N ASP A 97 -27.36 -0.39 -31.40
CA ASP A 97 -25.95 -0.41 -31.02
C ASP A 97 -25.76 0.01 -29.56
N THR A 98 -24.64 -0.45 -28.99
CA THR A 98 -24.16 -0.02 -27.67
C THR A 98 -22.88 0.79 -27.84
N ILE A 99 -22.79 1.94 -27.19
CA ILE A 99 -21.56 2.72 -27.08
C ILE A 99 -20.99 2.52 -25.67
N LEU A 100 -19.71 2.17 -25.57
CA LEU A 100 -18.92 2.19 -24.33
C LEU A 100 -17.82 3.24 -24.50
N PHE A 101 -17.91 4.31 -23.72
CA PHE A 101 -16.88 5.35 -23.62
C PHE A 101 -16.12 5.18 -22.29
N TYR A 102 -14.79 5.16 -22.36
CA TYR A 102 -13.91 5.19 -21.20
C TYR A 102 -12.96 6.38 -21.28
N PHE A 103 -12.75 7.05 -20.16
CA PHE A 103 -11.70 8.05 -20.01
C PHE A 103 -10.97 7.84 -18.67
N SER A 104 -9.64 7.91 -18.70
CA SER A 104 -8.76 7.95 -17.55
C SER A 104 -7.75 9.11 -17.69
N GLY A 105 -7.58 9.89 -16.62
CA GLY A 105 -6.72 11.07 -16.58
C GLY A 105 -7.31 12.19 -15.71
N HIS A 106 -6.70 13.38 -15.70
CA HIS A 106 -7.25 14.50 -14.92
C HIS A 106 -8.65 14.91 -15.39
N GLY A 107 -9.54 15.14 -14.42
CA GLY A 107 -10.74 15.96 -14.58
C GLY A 107 -10.59 17.25 -13.79
N LEU A 108 -10.97 18.39 -14.36
CA LEU A 108 -10.95 19.70 -13.71
C LEU A 108 -12.31 20.40 -13.80
N LEU A 109 -12.57 21.31 -12.87
CA LEU A 109 -13.71 22.22 -12.92
C LEU A 109 -13.27 23.56 -13.52
N ASP A 110 -13.94 24.01 -14.57
CA ASP A 110 -13.83 25.42 -15.00
C ASP A 110 -14.63 26.29 -14.02
N THR A 111 -13.96 26.90 -13.04
CA THR A 111 -14.59 27.70 -11.98
C THR A 111 -15.58 28.75 -12.51
N PRO A 112 -15.30 29.52 -13.59
CA PRO A 112 -16.22 30.53 -14.11
C PRO A 112 -17.54 29.98 -14.69
N SER A 113 -17.52 28.83 -15.37
CA SER A 113 -18.71 28.22 -15.99
C SER A 113 -19.34 27.10 -15.17
N GLN A 114 -18.64 26.61 -14.14
CA GLN A 114 -18.99 25.43 -13.34
C GLN A 114 -19.16 24.15 -14.20
N GLN A 115 -18.39 24.03 -15.28
CA GLN A 115 -18.39 22.86 -16.16
C GLN A 115 -17.20 21.95 -15.90
N THR A 116 -17.45 20.65 -15.72
CA THR A 116 -16.38 19.64 -15.67
C THR A 116 -15.77 19.42 -17.05
N VAL A 117 -14.44 19.42 -17.10
CA VAL A 117 -13.62 19.20 -18.29
C VAL A 117 -12.73 17.99 -18.07
N LEU A 118 -12.78 17.02 -18.98
CA LEU A 118 -11.85 15.90 -19.02
C LEU A 118 -10.59 16.35 -19.78
N CYS A 119 -9.43 16.30 -19.12
CA CYS A 119 -8.18 16.82 -19.66
C CYS A 119 -7.55 15.83 -20.64
N LEU A 120 -7.30 16.33 -21.85
CA LEU A 120 -6.58 15.66 -22.93
C LEU A 120 -5.14 16.17 -23.02
N ALA A 121 -4.27 15.50 -23.76
CA ALA A 121 -2.84 15.84 -23.80
C ALA A 121 -2.55 17.27 -24.29
N ASP A 122 -3.45 17.86 -25.10
CA ASP A 122 -3.42 19.25 -25.58
C ASP A 122 -4.23 20.25 -24.74
N THR A 123 -4.74 19.84 -23.57
CA THR A 123 -5.48 20.72 -22.65
C THR A 123 -4.57 21.75 -21.99
N GLN A 124 -5.06 22.97 -21.87
CA GLN A 124 -4.39 24.11 -21.22
C GLN A 124 -5.28 24.65 -20.10
N THR A 125 -4.75 24.79 -18.88
CA THR A 125 -5.51 25.20 -17.69
C THR A 125 -6.01 26.64 -17.78
N GLU A 126 -5.33 27.51 -18.53
CA GLU A 126 -5.80 28.87 -18.83
C GLU A 126 -6.99 28.91 -19.83
N ASN A 127 -7.34 27.78 -20.45
CA ASN A 127 -8.27 27.75 -21.59
C ASN A 127 -9.05 26.41 -21.68
N LEU A 128 -9.44 25.86 -20.52
CA LEU A 128 -10.04 24.52 -20.36
C LEU A 128 -11.19 24.26 -21.34
N LEU A 129 -12.17 25.16 -21.42
CA LEU A 129 -13.39 24.98 -22.24
C LEU A 129 -13.12 24.88 -23.76
N LYS A 130 -11.96 25.33 -24.25
CA LYS A 130 -11.60 25.24 -25.67
C LYS A 130 -10.65 24.08 -25.98
N THR A 131 -9.83 23.67 -25.00
CA THR A 131 -8.70 22.75 -25.18
C THR A 131 -8.92 21.37 -24.56
N GLY A 132 -9.81 21.23 -23.57
CA GLY A 132 -10.22 19.95 -22.99
C GLY A 132 -11.60 19.47 -23.46
N LEU A 133 -11.94 18.24 -23.09
CA LEU A 133 -13.22 17.62 -23.42
C LEU A 133 -14.26 17.95 -22.34
N VAL A 134 -14.99 19.06 -22.53
CA VAL A 134 -16.11 19.45 -21.66
C VAL A 134 -17.16 18.34 -21.61
N LEU A 135 -17.45 17.79 -20.42
CA LEU A 135 -18.35 16.64 -20.27
C LEU A 135 -19.76 16.93 -20.81
N GLN A 136 -20.29 18.12 -20.55
CA GLN A 136 -21.61 18.52 -21.06
C GLN A 136 -21.67 18.50 -22.60
N THR A 137 -20.54 18.74 -23.29
CA THR A 137 -20.44 18.60 -24.75
C THR A 137 -20.45 17.14 -25.17
N LEU A 138 -19.64 16.28 -24.53
CA LEU A 138 -19.65 14.83 -24.76
C LEU A 138 -21.05 14.22 -24.61
N LEU A 139 -21.74 14.50 -23.49
CA LEU A 139 -23.09 13.99 -23.25
C LEU A 139 -24.12 14.55 -24.25
N THR A 140 -23.92 15.77 -24.76
CA THR A 140 -24.77 16.37 -25.80
C THR A 140 -24.54 15.70 -27.15
N MET A 141 -23.29 15.38 -27.51
CA MET A 141 -22.97 14.61 -28.73
C MET A 141 -23.59 13.20 -28.65
N LEU A 142 -23.39 12.49 -27.54
CA LEU A 142 -23.98 11.16 -27.32
C LEU A 142 -25.51 11.19 -27.29
N SER A 143 -26.14 12.26 -26.80
CA SER A 143 -27.61 12.42 -26.87
C SER A 143 -28.20 12.60 -28.28
N ARG A 144 -27.35 12.89 -29.28
CA ARG A 144 -27.74 12.98 -30.70
C ARG A 144 -27.54 11.66 -31.46
N CYS A 145 -26.82 10.71 -30.87
CA CYS A 145 -26.62 9.39 -31.48
C CYS A 145 -27.92 8.56 -31.42
N LEU A 146 -28.12 7.70 -32.42
CA LEU A 146 -29.27 6.79 -32.45
C LEU A 146 -29.13 5.65 -31.42
N ALA A 147 -27.90 5.24 -31.11
CA ALA A 147 -27.58 4.17 -30.16
C ALA A 147 -28.25 4.40 -28.80
N HIS A 148 -29.21 3.52 -28.49
CA HIS A 148 -30.01 3.64 -27.27
C HIS A 148 -29.22 3.28 -26.01
N CYS A 149 -28.25 2.37 -26.08
CA CYS A 149 -27.41 2.00 -24.95
C CYS A 149 -26.09 2.79 -24.95
N GLN A 150 -25.83 3.50 -23.86
CA GLN A 150 -24.69 4.40 -23.71
C GLN A 150 -24.07 4.18 -22.32
N VAL A 151 -22.90 3.54 -22.32
CA VAL A 151 -22.10 3.19 -21.15
C VAL A 151 -20.94 4.18 -21.06
N ILE A 152 -20.78 4.85 -19.92
CA ILE A 152 -19.71 5.83 -19.68
C ILE A 152 -18.94 5.45 -18.41
N TRP A 153 -17.65 5.18 -18.54
CA TRP A 153 -16.75 4.90 -17.43
C TRP A 153 -15.71 6.02 -17.32
N LEU A 154 -15.61 6.65 -16.15
CA LEU A 154 -14.71 7.77 -15.91
C LEU A 154 -13.82 7.51 -14.70
N ASP A 155 -12.53 7.33 -14.93
CA ASP A 155 -11.50 7.49 -13.90
C ASP A 155 -10.90 8.90 -14.00
N ALA A 156 -11.67 9.88 -13.52
CA ALA A 156 -11.45 11.30 -13.75
C ALA A 156 -11.57 12.17 -12.47
N CYS A 157 -11.50 11.54 -11.30
CA CYS A 157 -11.55 12.23 -10.03
C CYS A 157 -10.17 12.79 -9.67
N HIS A 158 -10.12 14.07 -9.28
CA HIS A 158 -8.94 14.81 -8.80
C HIS A 158 -7.84 13.88 -8.27
N CYS A 159 -6.86 13.58 -9.13
CA CYS A 159 -5.79 12.65 -8.78
C CYS A 159 -5.04 13.21 -7.57
N GLY A 160 -4.79 12.37 -6.57
CA GLY A 160 -4.10 12.78 -5.35
C GLY A 160 -2.62 12.96 -5.60
N ASN A 161 -2.22 14.10 -6.20
CA ASN A 161 -0.84 14.35 -6.62
C ASN A 161 0.16 14.13 -5.47
N MET A 162 0.83 12.97 -5.50
CA MET A 162 1.87 12.54 -4.59
C MET A 162 2.82 11.57 -5.30
N THR A 163 4.08 11.95 -5.38
CA THR A 163 5.18 11.07 -5.74
C THR A 163 5.21 9.87 -4.76
N LEU A 164 5.22 8.66 -5.32
CA LEU A 164 5.54 7.38 -4.66
C LEU A 164 5.10 7.23 -3.19
N ARG A 165 3.88 6.71 -3.00
CA ARG A 165 3.40 6.01 -1.78
C ARG A 165 3.45 6.80 -0.46
N GLY A 166 2.31 7.40 -0.10
CA GLY A 166 2.05 7.78 1.29
C GLY A 166 2.74 9.06 1.80
N ALA A 167 2.95 10.04 0.91
CA ALA A 167 3.23 11.45 1.23
C ALA A 167 4.31 11.71 2.30
N LYS A 168 5.60 11.61 1.93
CA LYS A 168 6.70 12.16 2.72
C LYS A 168 6.69 13.70 2.72
N GLY A 169 5.82 14.28 3.54
CA GLY A 169 5.64 15.72 3.67
C GLY A 169 4.70 16.31 2.61
N ALA A 170 4.20 17.52 2.88
CA ALA A 170 3.24 18.20 2.01
C ALA A 170 3.94 18.91 0.84
N THR A 171 3.95 18.27 -0.33
CA THR A 171 4.05 19.02 -1.59
C THR A 171 2.81 19.89 -1.75
N GLN A 172 2.98 21.13 -2.19
CA GLN A 172 1.87 22.06 -2.38
C GLN A 172 0.99 21.56 -3.53
N GLN A 173 -0.25 21.15 -3.22
CA GLN A 173 -1.19 20.73 -4.27
C GLN A 173 -1.63 21.98 -5.07
N PRO A 174 -1.72 21.91 -6.41
CA PRO A 174 -2.37 22.95 -7.20
C PRO A 174 -3.80 23.19 -6.68
N LEU A 175 -4.16 24.44 -6.43
CA LEU A 175 -5.42 24.79 -5.80
C LEU A 175 -6.56 24.82 -6.83
N TRP A 176 -7.06 23.64 -7.20
CA TRP A 176 -8.21 23.46 -8.09
C TRP A 176 -9.48 23.13 -7.31
N ASP A 177 -10.62 23.61 -7.82
CA ASP A 177 -11.93 23.24 -7.30
C ASP A 177 -12.23 21.76 -7.61
N ASP A 178 -12.79 21.05 -6.63
CA ASP A 178 -13.22 19.66 -6.78
C ASP A 178 -14.32 19.51 -7.87
N PRO A 179 -14.05 18.81 -8.99
CA PRO A 179 -15.02 18.65 -10.06
C PRO A 179 -16.10 17.60 -9.76
N THR A 180 -15.93 16.76 -8.73
CA THR A 180 -16.75 15.54 -8.54
C THR A 180 -18.22 15.86 -8.31
N THR A 181 -18.55 16.99 -7.66
CA THR A 181 -19.93 17.42 -7.44
C THR A 181 -20.66 17.68 -8.76
N GLN A 182 -20.11 18.55 -9.60
CA GLN A 182 -20.68 18.95 -10.89
C GLN A 182 -20.64 17.78 -11.89
N LEU A 183 -19.59 16.97 -11.86
CA LEU A 183 -19.45 15.71 -12.63
C LEU A 183 -20.63 14.77 -12.35
N LEU A 184 -20.88 14.48 -11.07
CA LEU A 184 -21.92 13.55 -10.61
C LEU A 184 -23.33 14.08 -10.97
N ASP A 185 -23.58 15.37 -10.80
CA ASP A 185 -24.86 16.00 -11.13
C ASP A 185 -25.11 16.13 -12.65
N THR A 186 -24.08 16.42 -13.46
CA THR A 186 -24.18 16.40 -14.92
C THR A 186 -24.55 15.01 -15.45
N LEU A 187 -24.00 13.95 -14.85
CA LEU A 187 -24.33 12.56 -15.19
C LEU A 187 -25.72 12.15 -14.70
N ARG A 188 -26.13 12.52 -13.48
CA ARG A 188 -27.51 12.33 -12.97
C ARG A 188 -28.54 12.99 -13.89
N GLN A 189 -28.29 14.23 -14.31
CA GLN A 189 -29.15 14.95 -15.25
C GLN A 189 -29.23 14.33 -16.65
N ARG A 190 -28.26 13.49 -17.04
CA ARG A 190 -28.28 12.73 -18.30
C ARG A 190 -29.05 11.41 -18.15
N ALA A 191 -28.87 10.70 -17.02
CA ALA A 191 -29.60 9.47 -16.70
C ALA A 191 -31.12 9.70 -16.64
N ALA A 192 -31.57 10.75 -15.94
CA ALA A 192 -32.99 11.15 -15.86
C ALA A 192 -33.63 11.52 -17.22
N LYS A 193 -32.83 11.59 -18.30
CA LYS A 193 -33.28 11.85 -19.68
C LYS A 193 -33.07 10.65 -20.61
N SER A 194 -32.62 9.48 -20.12
CA SER A 194 -32.28 8.33 -20.96
C SER A 194 -32.28 6.98 -20.24
N LYS A 195 -33.29 6.15 -20.55
CA LYS A 195 -33.45 4.77 -20.04
C LYS A 195 -32.45 3.74 -20.58
N GLY A 196 -31.44 4.17 -21.32
CA GLY A 196 -30.32 3.34 -21.79
C GLY A 196 -28.96 3.90 -21.38
N PHE A 197 -28.93 4.92 -20.52
CA PHE A 197 -27.71 5.54 -20.04
C PHE A 197 -27.23 4.91 -18.73
N TYR A 198 -25.99 4.44 -18.73
CA TYR A 198 -25.30 3.86 -17.60
C TYR A 198 -23.96 4.58 -17.44
N ALA A 199 -23.69 5.13 -16.26
CA ALA A 199 -22.38 5.69 -15.94
C ALA A 199 -21.77 5.04 -14.71
N LEU A 200 -20.44 4.90 -14.71
CA LEU A 200 -19.64 4.44 -13.59
C LEU A 200 -18.45 5.40 -13.40
N LEU A 201 -18.22 5.84 -12.18
CA LEU A 201 -17.11 6.71 -11.79
C LEU A 201 -16.18 5.96 -10.83
N SER A 202 -14.91 6.31 -10.83
CA SER A 202 -13.92 5.73 -9.92
C SER A 202 -14.08 6.15 -8.44
N CYS A 203 -14.75 7.27 -8.15
CA CYS A 203 -14.90 7.82 -6.80
C CYS A 203 -16.30 8.43 -6.54
N ASP A 204 -16.55 8.87 -5.30
CA ASP A 204 -17.69 9.71 -4.89
C ASP A 204 -17.35 11.20 -4.88
N GLN A 205 -18.37 12.02 -4.64
CA GLN A 205 -18.23 13.41 -4.28
C GLN A 205 -17.21 13.62 -3.13
N GLY A 206 -16.22 14.49 -3.32
CA GLY A 206 -15.16 14.77 -2.35
C GLY A 206 -14.12 13.66 -2.13
N GLN A 207 -14.13 12.60 -2.95
CA GLN A 207 -13.15 11.51 -2.89
C GLN A 207 -12.11 11.63 -4.02
N LYS A 208 -10.96 10.95 -3.83
CA LYS A 208 -9.87 10.88 -4.82
C LYS A 208 -9.92 9.55 -5.56
N SER A 209 -9.32 9.49 -6.76
CA SER A 209 -8.91 8.22 -7.35
C SER A 209 -7.44 7.95 -7.08
N TRP A 210 -7.10 6.68 -6.84
CA TRP A 210 -5.76 6.26 -6.42
C TRP A 210 -5.09 5.32 -7.42
N GLU A 211 -3.87 5.69 -7.80
CA GLU A 211 -2.90 4.90 -8.55
C GLU A 211 -1.98 4.13 -7.60
N PHE A 212 -1.76 2.84 -7.86
CA PHE A 212 -0.90 1.97 -7.03
C PHE A 212 0.15 1.26 -7.90
N PRO A 213 1.46 1.54 -7.70
CA PRO A 213 2.52 0.91 -8.50
C PRO A 213 2.50 -0.61 -8.52
N ASP A 214 2.07 -1.21 -7.42
CA ASP A 214 2.04 -2.67 -7.22
C ASP A 214 0.89 -3.37 -7.96
N LEU A 215 -0.17 -2.60 -8.26
CA LEU A 215 -1.20 -3.01 -9.21
C LEU A 215 -0.79 -2.73 -10.67
N GLY A 216 0.23 -1.87 -10.89
CA GLY A 216 0.58 -1.32 -12.20
C GLY A 216 -0.50 -0.43 -12.82
N HIS A 217 -1.48 0.00 -12.01
CA HIS A 217 -2.80 0.44 -12.48
C HIS A 217 -3.49 1.39 -11.47
N GLY A 218 -4.49 2.14 -11.94
CA GLY A 218 -5.51 2.74 -11.07
C GLY A 218 -6.36 1.65 -10.39
N VAL A 219 -6.67 1.78 -9.09
CA VAL A 219 -7.38 0.71 -8.34
C VAL A 219 -8.77 0.39 -8.92
N PHE A 220 -9.46 1.39 -9.46
CA PHE A 220 -10.76 1.23 -10.12
C PHE A 220 -10.61 0.51 -11.46
N SER A 221 -9.66 0.95 -12.31
CA SER A 221 -9.31 0.30 -13.58
C SER A 221 -8.90 -1.16 -13.40
N TYR A 222 -8.06 -1.44 -12.39
CA TYR A 222 -7.58 -2.77 -12.03
C TYR A 222 -8.74 -3.74 -11.77
N PHE A 223 -9.71 -3.35 -10.93
CA PHE A 223 -10.87 -4.19 -10.67
C PHE A 223 -11.90 -4.20 -11.81
N LEU A 224 -12.00 -3.14 -12.64
CA LEU A 224 -12.77 -3.20 -13.88
C LEU A 224 -12.21 -4.29 -14.81
N MET A 225 -10.89 -4.32 -15.00
CA MET A 225 -10.21 -5.35 -15.79
C MET A 225 -10.41 -6.75 -15.23
N ARG A 226 -10.21 -6.95 -13.93
CA ARG A 226 -10.40 -8.27 -13.28
C ARG A 226 -11.84 -8.76 -13.33
N GLY A 227 -12.82 -7.88 -13.12
CA GLY A 227 -14.23 -8.21 -13.25
C GLY A 227 -14.63 -8.58 -14.68
N LEU A 228 -14.08 -7.88 -15.69
CA LEU A 228 -14.24 -8.22 -17.12
C LEU A 228 -13.50 -9.51 -17.51
N ARG A 229 -12.36 -9.80 -16.90
CA ARG A 229 -11.67 -11.10 -16.94
C ARG A 229 -12.39 -12.18 -16.09
N GLY A 230 -13.67 -11.97 -15.76
CA GLY A 230 -14.60 -13.00 -15.31
C GLY A 230 -14.82 -13.08 -13.81
N GLU A 231 -14.11 -12.31 -12.98
CA GLU A 231 -14.36 -12.31 -11.53
C GLU A 231 -15.70 -11.67 -11.14
N ALA A 232 -16.34 -10.97 -12.08
CA ALA A 232 -17.70 -10.45 -11.98
C ALA A 232 -18.69 -11.13 -12.96
N ALA A 233 -18.35 -12.31 -13.50
CA ALA A 233 -19.26 -13.13 -14.29
C ALA A 233 -20.16 -13.99 -13.38
N ASP A 234 -21.39 -14.25 -13.83
CA ASP A 234 -22.24 -15.27 -13.20
C ASP A 234 -21.82 -16.71 -13.58
N ILE A 235 -22.41 -17.73 -12.92
CA ILE A 235 -22.22 -19.16 -13.23
C ILE A 235 -22.39 -19.57 -14.71
N THR A 236 -22.94 -18.70 -15.58
CA THR A 236 -23.08 -18.95 -17.03
C THR A 236 -22.02 -18.21 -17.87
N GLY A 237 -21.05 -17.56 -17.21
CA GLY A 237 -20.01 -16.75 -17.83
C GLY A 237 -20.45 -15.32 -18.18
N VAL A 238 -21.67 -14.92 -17.84
CA VAL A 238 -22.23 -13.62 -18.28
C VAL A 238 -21.80 -12.50 -17.34
N ILE A 239 -21.20 -11.45 -17.89
CA ILE A 239 -20.73 -10.27 -17.15
C ILE A 239 -21.76 -9.15 -17.30
N LYS A 240 -22.49 -8.87 -16.22
CA LYS A 240 -23.55 -7.86 -16.17
C LYS A 240 -23.01 -6.57 -15.56
N ALA A 241 -23.44 -5.42 -16.05
CA ALA A 241 -22.96 -4.12 -15.57
C ALA A 241 -23.16 -3.92 -14.06
N ASP A 242 -24.30 -4.39 -13.53
CA ASP A 242 -24.62 -4.33 -12.10
C ASP A 242 -23.75 -5.27 -11.24
N GLN A 243 -23.41 -6.47 -11.73
CA GLN A 243 -22.49 -7.39 -11.04
C GLN A 243 -21.05 -6.87 -11.10
N LEU A 244 -20.62 -6.33 -12.26
CA LEU A 244 -19.33 -5.66 -12.41
C LEU A 244 -19.21 -4.47 -11.47
N TYR A 245 -20.26 -3.65 -11.33
CA TYR A 245 -20.27 -2.56 -10.35
C TYR A 245 -20.16 -3.07 -8.90
N GLN A 246 -20.91 -4.10 -8.52
CA GLN A 246 -20.83 -4.67 -7.16
C GLN A 246 -19.44 -5.24 -6.85
N TYR A 247 -18.83 -5.96 -7.81
CA TYR A 247 -17.46 -6.45 -7.71
C TYR A 247 -16.46 -5.30 -7.55
N VAL A 248 -16.45 -4.33 -8.48
CA VAL A 248 -15.51 -3.20 -8.48
C VAL A 248 -15.65 -2.37 -7.21
N TYR A 249 -16.88 -2.07 -6.78
CA TYR A 249 -17.14 -1.38 -5.52
C TYR A 249 -16.54 -2.14 -4.33
N ASN A 250 -16.92 -3.40 -4.13
CA ASN A 250 -16.45 -4.19 -2.99
C ASN A 250 -14.93 -4.33 -2.97
N GLN A 251 -14.29 -4.58 -4.12
CA GLN A 251 -12.86 -4.80 -4.19
C GLN A 251 -12.03 -3.52 -4.03
N THR A 252 -12.47 -2.37 -4.58
CA THR A 252 -11.81 -1.08 -4.32
C THR A 252 -11.84 -0.72 -2.84
N LEU A 253 -12.97 -0.91 -2.15
CA LEU A 253 -13.06 -0.70 -0.70
C LEU A 253 -12.17 -1.67 0.09
N ASN A 254 -12.23 -2.97 -0.24
CA ASN A 254 -11.45 -4.02 0.43
C ASN A 254 -9.94 -3.79 0.30
N TYR A 255 -9.47 -3.42 -0.90
CA TYR A 255 -8.06 -3.12 -1.15
C TYR A 255 -7.55 -1.91 -0.34
N ILE A 256 -8.35 -0.83 -0.27
CA ILE A 256 -7.98 0.39 0.47
C ILE A 256 -7.98 0.15 1.99
N ASP A 257 -8.92 -0.62 2.52
CA ASP A 257 -8.90 -1.01 3.94
C ASP A 257 -7.69 -1.91 4.26
N LYS A 258 -7.44 -2.96 3.46
CA LYS A 258 -6.28 -3.85 3.64
C LYS A 258 -4.95 -3.10 3.55
N ILE A 259 -4.75 -2.20 2.59
CA ILE A 259 -3.49 -1.45 2.48
C ILE A 259 -3.33 -0.43 3.61
N ASN A 260 -4.41 0.22 4.08
CA ASN A 260 -4.34 1.09 5.25
C ASN A 260 -4.02 0.31 6.53
N GLN A 261 -4.54 -0.91 6.69
CA GLN A 261 -4.16 -1.80 7.80
C GLN A 261 -2.67 -2.18 7.76
N GLN A 262 -2.14 -2.44 6.56
CA GLN A 262 -0.71 -2.66 6.34
C GLN A 262 0.12 -1.41 6.67
N LEU A 263 -0.32 -0.20 6.27
CA LEU A 263 0.31 1.06 6.67
C LEU A 263 0.29 1.27 8.19
N ARG A 264 -0.80 0.97 8.89
CA ARG A 264 -0.89 1.05 10.35
C ARG A 264 0.13 0.15 11.03
N LEU A 265 0.26 -1.11 10.58
CA LEU A 265 1.24 -2.07 11.09
C LEU A 265 2.69 -1.62 10.82
N ILE A 266 2.99 -1.16 9.61
CA ILE A 266 4.31 -0.60 9.24
C ILE A 266 4.64 0.63 10.10
N ASN A 267 3.68 1.53 10.32
CA ASN A 267 3.83 2.72 11.15
C ASN A 267 4.06 2.37 12.63
N GLN A 268 3.42 1.30 13.13
CA GLN A 268 3.67 0.77 14.47
C GLN A 268 5.10 0.18 14.58
N GLN A 269 5.53 -0.65 13.63
CA GLN A 269 6.89 -1.20 13.57
C GLN A 269 7.96 -0.10 13.47
N ARG A 270 7.71 0.96 12.69
CA ARG A 270 8.56 2.16 12.60
C ARG A 270 8.70 2.88 13.94
N ARG A 271 7.59 3.12 14.65
CA ARG A 271 7.59 3.76 15.97
C ARG A 271 8.37 2.95 17.01
N TYR A 272 8.29 1.62 17.00
CA TYR A 272 9.14 0.77 17.86
C TYR A 272 10.63 0.91 17.55
N ARG A 273 11.00 1.08 16.27
CA ARG A 273 12.38 1.36 15.82
C ARG A 273 12.80 2.83 15.98
N GLY A 274 11.97 3.69 16.58
CA GLY A 274 12.27 5.12 16.79
C GLY A 274 12.14 6.01 15.55
N ASP A 275 11.60 5.50 14.43
CA ASP A 275 11.43 6.28 13.20
C ASP A 275 10.23 7.23 13.32
N ALA A 276 10.50 8.53 13.17
CA ALA A 276 9.51 9.59 13.20
C ALA A 276 8.73 9.76 11.87
N GLN A 277 9.19 9.17 10.76
CA GLN A 277 8.53 9.24 9.45
C GLN A 277 7.49 8.12 9.28
N ILE A 278 6.26 8.40 9.68
CA ILE A 278 5.10 7.55 9.38
C ILE A 278 4.50 7.86 7.99
N TYR A 279 3.90 6.85 7.36
CA TYR A 279 3.12 7.02 6.13
C TYR A 279 1.70 7.50 6.43
N SER A 280 1.18 8.40 5.60
CA SER A 280 -0.24 8.79 5.62
C SER A 280 -1.12 7.69 5.02
N GLU A 281 -2.29 7.45 5.63
CA GLU A 281 -3.31 6.54 5.09
C GLU A 281 -3.98 7.10 3.83
N TYR A 282 -4.43 6.20 2.96
CA TYR A 282 -5.21 6.52 1.76
C TYR A 282 -6.65 6.87 2.15
N SER A 283 -7.14 8.04 1.71
CA SER A 283 -8.54 8.43 1.89
C SER A 283 -9.46 7.49 1.11
N LEU A 284 -10.65 7.21 1.66
CA LEU A 284 -11.65 6.34 1.05
C LEU A 284 -11.97 6.72 -0.41
N GLN A 285 -11.93 5.72 -1.29
CA GLN A 285 -12.43 5.79 -2.66
C GLN A 285 -13.57 4.78 -2.81
N THR A 286 -14.75 5.23 -3.23
CA THR A 286 -15.93 4.40 -3.45
C THR A 286 -16.46 4.61 -4.87
N PRO A 287 -16.31 3.62 -5.78
CA PRO A 287 -16.83 3.73 -7.15
C PRO A 287 -18.33 4.04 -7.17
N LYS A 288 -18.80 4.85 -8.13
CA LYS A 288 -20.19 5.31 -8.18
C LYS A 288 -20.89 4.98 -9.49
N ARG A 289 -21.98 4.21 -9.40
CA ARG A 289 -22.92 3.95 -10.50
C ARG A 289 -24.02 5.01 -10.56
N ILE A 290 -24.24 5.60 -11.72
CA ILE A 290 -25.40 6.44 -12.04
C ILE A 290 -26.17 5.76 -13.18
N VAL A 291 -27.44 5.44 -12.93
CA VAL A 291 -28.30 4.73 -13.88
C VAL A 291 -29.77 5.05 -13.56
N GLU A 292 -30.62 5.20 -14.57
CA GLU A 292 -32.07 5.34 -14.36
C GLU A 292 -32.87 4.51 -15.38
N GLY A 293 -33.56 3.48 -14.89
CA GLY A 293 -34.51 2.70 -15.69
C GLY A 293 -33.90 1.83 -16.80
N VAL A 294 -32.57 1.65 -16.84
CA VAL A 294 -31.91 0.65 -17.69
C VAL A 294 -32.26 -0.76 -17.18
N GLY A 295 -32.51 -1.69 -18.09
CA GLY A 295 -32.69 -3.11 -17.76
C GLY A 295 -31.38 -3.84 -17.47
N GLU A 296 -31.41 -5.17 -17.48
CA GLU A 296 -30.22 -6.02 -17.45
C GLU A 296 -29.30 -5.67 -18.64
N LEU A 297 -28.15 -5.05 -18.34
CA LEU A 297 -27.11 -4.67 -19.30
C LEU A 297 -25.96 -5.67 -19.21
N ILE A 298 -25.62 -6.30 -20.34
CA ILE A 298 -24.53 -7.26 -20.45
C ILE A 298 -23.36 -6.62 -21.18
N LEU A 299 -22.18 -6.75 -20.61
CA LEU A 299 -20.93 -6.16 -21.10
C LEU A 299 -20.06 -7.21 -21.80
N GLY A 300 -20.23 -8.48 -21.46
CA GLY A 300 -19.48 -9.58 -22.04
C GLY A 300 -20.02 -10.96 -21.64
N VAL A 301 -19.48 -11.99 -22.28
CA VAL A 301 -19.68 -13.40 -21.93
C VAL A 301 -18.31 -14.07 -22.01
N LYS A 302 -17.77 -14.48 -20.86
CA LYS A 302 -16.52 -15.24 -20.77
C LYS A 302 -16.80 -16.74 -20.88
N SER A 303 -15.92 -17.47 -21.54
CA SER A 303 -15.91 -18.94 -21.48
C SER A 303 -15.68 -19.42 -20.04
N PRO A 304 -16.30 -20.53 -19.58
CA PRO A 304 -16.17 -21.05 -18.20
C PRO A 304 -14.82 -21.77 -17.97
N SER A 305 -13.72 -21.17 -18.42
CA SER A 305 -12.35 -21.70 -18.39
C SER A 305 -11.36 -20.56 -18.29
N ALA A 306 -10.32 -20.71 -17.46
CA ALA A 306 -9.27 -19.73 -17.17
C ALA A 306 -9.76 -18.42 -16.52
N SER A 307 -10.09 -18.48 -15.22
CA SER A 307 -9.94 -17.33 -14.31
C SER A 307 -8.54 -16.70 -14.46
N PRO A 308 -8.32 -15.41 -14.12
CA PRO A 308 -6.97 -14.85 -14.04
C PRO A 308 -6.16 -15.64 -13.00
N ASN A 309 -5.27 -16.48 -13.49
CA ASN A 309 -4.75 -17.62 -12.73
C ASN A 309 -3.41 -17.25 -12.06
N TYR A 310 -3.44 -16.28 -11.16
CA TYR A 310 -2.28 -15.92 -10.32
C TYR A 310 -1.83 -17.17 -9.56
N GLN A 311 -0.55 -17.51 -9.67
CA GLN A 311 -0.03 -18.76 -9.12
C GLN A 311 0.39 -18.58 -7.67
N ARG A 312 -0.13 -19.46 -6.82
CA ARG A 312 0.15 -19.48 -5.38
C ARG A 312 0.75 -20.83 -5.04
N TYR A 313 2.01 -20.86 -4.59
CA TYR A 313 2.76 -22.09 -4.31
C TYR A 313 3.04 -22.21 -2.82
N GLY A 314 2.77 -23.37 -2.22
CA GLY A 314 3.04 -23.61 -0.79
C GLY A 314 4.00 -24.78 -0.58
N LEU A 315 5.04 -24.60 0.24
CA LEU A 315 5.93 -25.68 0.69
C LEU A 315 5.81 -25.84 2.20
N ILE A 316 5.41 -27.04 2.63
CA ILE A 316 5.22 -27.38 4.05
C ILE A 316 6.32 -28.37 4.45
N ILE A 317 7.26 -27.91 5.28
CA ILE A 317 8.42 -28.67 5.74
C ILE A 317 8.14 -29.13 7.16
N GLY A 318 7.55 -30.33 7.28
CA GLY A 318 7.07 -30.91 8.52
C GLY A 318 7.95 -32.03 9.10
N GLY A 319 7.53 -32.54 10.25
CA GLY A 319 8.06 -33.75 10.87
C GLY A 319 7.25 -35.01 10.53
N LEU A 320 7.77 -36.18 10.90
CA LEU A 320 7.32 -37.51 10.48
C LEU A 320 5.92 -37.90 10.99
N ASN A 321 5.55 -37.44 12.19
CA ASN A 321 4.28 -37.80 12.81
C ASN A 321 3.13 -37.09 12.10
N GLU A 322 2.07 -37.82 11.75
CA GLU A 322 0.83 -37.31 11.12
C GLU A 322 0.13 -36.28 12.02
N ASN A 323 0.61 -35.04 11.99
CA ASN A 323 0.05 -33.95 12.76
C ASN A 323 -1.20 -33.44 12.04
N LYS A 324 -2.36 -33.84 12.55
CA LYS A 324 -3.68 -33.43 12.03
C LYS A 324 -3.84 -31.92 11.93
N THR A 325 -3.17 -31.15 12.78
CA THR A 325 -3.15 -29.68 12.71
C THR A 325 -2.41 -29.19 11.46
N ILE A 326 -1.27 -29.79 11.10
CA ILE A 326 -0.53 -29.45 9.87
C ILE A 326 -1.31 -29.91 8.62
N GLN A 327 -1.96 -31.07 8.67
CA GLN A 327 -2.82 -31.54 7.58
C GLN A 327 -4.03 -30.61 7.38
N ALA A 328 -4.70 -30.19 8.46
CA ALA A 328 -5.80 -29.22 8.38
C ALA A 328 -5.32 -27.82 7.93
N LEU A 329 -4.12 -27.40 8.34
CA LEU A 329 -3.48 -26.17 7.86
C LEU A 329 -3.18 -26.24 6.36
N GLU A 330 -2.69 -27.37 5.86
CA GLU A 330 -2.52 -27.63 4.42
C GLU A 330 -3.86 -27.59 3.68
N GLU A 331 -4.89 -28.28 4.17
CA GLU A 331 -6.23 -28.28 3.57
C GLU A 331 -6.82 -26.87 3.47
N VAL A 332 -6.67 -26.03 4.51
CA VAL A 332 -7.15 -24.65 4.53
C VAL A 332 -6.34 -23.76 3.58
N LEU A 333 -5.00 -23.86 3.59
CA LEU A 333 -4.14 -23.10 2.67
C LEU A 333 -4.38 -23.49 1.21
N ALA A 334 -4.59 -24.78 0.92
CA ALA A 334 -4.85 -25.24 -0.44
C ALA A 334 -6.24 -24.81 -0.94
N LYS A 335 -7.28 -24.98 -0.12
CA LYS A 335 -8.68 -24.76 -0.51
C LYS A 335 -9.13 -23.30 -0.43
N GLU A 336 -8.84 -22.63 0.68
CA GLU A 336 -9.30 -21.27 0.97
C GLU A 336 -8.20 -20.24 0.67
N GLY A 337 -6.93 -20.61 0.89
CA GLY A 337 -5.75 -19.81 0.52
C GLY A 337 -5.31 -19.96 -0.95
N GLN A 338 -5.91 -20.91 -1.68
CA GLN A 338 -5.66 -21.21 -3.11
C GLN A 338 -4.22 -21.65 -3.43
N PHE A 339 -3.45 -22.12 -2.45
CA PHE A 339 -2.07 -22.57 -2.66
C PHE A 339 -2.02 -23.97 -3.30
N SER A 340 -1.20 -24.15 -4.34
CA SER A 340 -0.69 -25.46 -4.75
C SER A 340 0.34 -25.91 -3.71
N THR A 341 -0.10 -26.67 -2.71
CA THR A 341 0.75 -27.13 -1.60
C THR A 341 1.60 -28.33 -2.00
N THR A 342 2.77 -28.43 -1.37
CA THR A 342 3.72 -29.54 -1.50
C THR A 342 4.30 -29.83 -0.12
N PHE A 343 4.15 -31.06 0.36
CA PHE A 343 4.71 -31.48 1.64
C PHE A 343 6.11 -32.08 1.45
N LEU A 344 7.12 -31.48 2.09
CA LEU A 344 8.49 -31.98 2.10
C LEU A 344 8.77 -32.73 3.41
N SER A 345 8.68 -34.06 3.35
CA SER A 345 9.21 -34.91 4.41
C SER A 345 10.74 -34.87 4.38
N SER A 346 11.35 -34.42 5.48
CA SER A 346 12.81 -34.37 5.64
C SER A 346 13.41 -35.74 6.02
N VAL A 347 12.61 -36.68 6.52
CA VAL A 347 13.13 -37.90 7.15
C VAL A 347 13.61 -38.94 6.14
N GLY A 348 14.79 -39.51 6.41
CA GLY A 348 15.46 -40.48 5.54
C GLY A 348 16.31 -39.84 4.44
N LYS A 349 16.05 -38.56 4.12
CA LYS A 349 16.81 -37.76 3.16
C LYS A 349 18.10 -37.22 3.75
N GLN A 350 19.07 -36.93 2.89
CA GLN A 350 20.32 -36.27 3.30
C GLN A 350 20.15 -34.75 3.41
N GLU A 351 21.00 -34.08 4.18
CA GLU A 351 20.99 -32.62 4.35
C GLU A 351 21.12 -31.86 3.01
N LEU A 352 21.88 -32.39 2.06
CA LEU A 352 22.01 -31.81 0.72
C LEU A 352 20.69 -31.90 -0.07
N GLU A 353 20.06 -33.08 -0.08
CA GLU A 353 18.80 -33.36 -0.78
C GLU A 353 17.67 -32.44 -0.32
N VAL A 354 17.51 -32.27 1.00
CA VAL A 354 16.50 -31.36 1.57
C VAL A 354 16.78 -29.90 1.20
N ARG A 355 18.05 -29.47 1.16
CA ARG A 355 18.41 -28.10 0.72
C ARG A 355 18.18 -27.90 -0.77
N GLU A 356 18.47 -28.90 -1.61
CA GLU A 356 18.22 -28.88 -3.05
C GLU A 356 16.72 -28.80 -3.37
N GLU A 357 15.85 -29.49 -2.62
CA GLU A 357 14.39 -29.38 -2.78
C GLU A 357 13.84 -28.01 -2.34
N ILE A 358 14.31 -27.46 -1.22
CA ILE A 358 13.94 -26.09 -0.78
C ILE A 358 14.38 -25.05 -1.82
N GLN A 359 15.61 -25.17 -2.33
CA GLN A 359 16.14 -24.30 -3.38
C GLN A 359 15.34 -24.44 -4.69
N SER A 360 15.04 -25.67 -5.10
CA SER A 360 14.24 -25.96 -6.29
C SER A 360 12.85 -25.34 -6.20
N PHE A 361 12.21 -25.42 -5.03
CA PHE A 361 10.92 -24.77 -4.80
C PHE A 361 11.02 -23.24 -4.85
N LEU A 362 11.99 -22.64 -4.15
CA LEU A 362 12.16 -21.18 -4.11
C LEU A 362 12.43 -20.56 -5.50
N GLN A 363 13.14 -21.27 -6.36
CA GLN A 363 13.45 -20.85 -7.73
C GLN A 363 12.38 -21.29 -8.76
N LEU A 364 11.28 -21.89 -8.29
CA LEU A 364 10.21 -22.52 -9.07
C LEU A 364 10.75 -23.47 -10.16
N SER A 365 11.79 -24.23 -9.82
CA SER A 365 12.57 -25.06 -10.77
C SER A 365 11.84 -26.26 -11.35
N PHE A 366 10.63 -26.53 -10.87
CA PHE A 366 9.69 -27.50 -11.44
C PHE A 366 8.83 -26.93 -12.58
N LEU A 367 8.77 -25.60 -12.77
CA LEU A 367 8.04 -24.95 -13.87
C LEU A 367 8.87 -24.89 -15.16
N SER A 368 8.21 -24.86 -16.33
CA SER A 368 8.90 -24.63 -17.60
C SER A 368 9.41 -23.20 -17.71
N GLU A 369 10.36 -22.95 -18.62
CA GLU A 369 10.87 -21.59 -18.88
C GLU A 369 9.75 -20.65 -19.35
N ALA A 370 8.80 -21.15 -20.15
CA ALA A 370 7.66 -20.36 -20.62
C ALA A 370 6.77 -19.90 -19.45
N ASP A 371 6.40 -20.83 -18.55
CA ASP A 371 5.56 -20.52 -17.38
C ASP A 371 6.27 -19.52 -16.46
N ARG A 372 7.59 -19.65 -16.28
CA ARG A 372 8.40 -18.70 -15.49
C ARG A 372 8.48 -17.30 -16.12
N THR A 373 8.50 -17.20 -17.45
CA THR A 373 8.37 -15.88 -18.13
C THR A 373 6.98 -15.26 -18.05
N THR A 374 5.97 -15.99 -17.56
CA THR A 374 4.61 -15.47 -17.32
C THR A 374 4.28 -15.17 -15.86
N LEU A 375 5.26 -15.28 -14.95
CA LEU A 375 5.05 -14.96 -13.53
C LEU A 375 4.66 -13.48 -13.34
N SER A 376 3.71 -13.25 -12.44
CA SER A 376 3.12 -11.95 -12.13
C SER A 376 3.70 -11.35 -10.85
N SER A 377 3.65 -10.02 -10.72
CA SER A 377 3.87 -9.32 -9.44
C SER A 377 2.85 -9.72 -8.35
N SER A 378 1.73 -10.35 -8.74
CA SER A 378 0.69 -10.85 -7.84
C SER A 378 0.83 -12.34 -7.48
N ASP A 379 1.84 -13.05 -8.00
CA ASP A 379 2.07 -14.46 -7.63
C ASP A 379 2.69 -14.56 -6.22
N THR A 380 2.33 -15.61 -5.49
CA THR A 380 2.66 -15.73 -4.04
C THR A 380 3.33 -17.06 -3.72
N LEU A 381 4.47 -17.01 -3.04
CA LEU A 381 5.17 -18.19 -2.53
C LEU A 381 5.04 -18.26 -1.00
N LEU A 382 4.63 -19.40 -0.46
CA LEU A 382 4.53 -19.66 0.98
C LEU A 382 5.47 -20.80 1.38
N ILE A 383 6.22 -20.60 2.48
CA ILE A 383 7.03 -21.62 3.13
C ILE A 383 6.64 -21.73 4.60
N TYR A 384 6.33 -22.94 5.04
CA TYR A 384 6.21 -23.31 6.45
C TYR A 384 7.41 -24.20 6.83
N LEU A 385 8.20 -23.74 7.80
CA LEU A 385 9.48 -24.30 8.24
C LEU A 385 9.38 -24.72 9.71
N ARG A 386 9.05 -25.99 9.97
CA ARG A 386 9.04 -26.53 11.34
C ARG A 386 10.43 -27.04 11.74
N GLY A 387 10.89 -26.66 12.93
CA GLY A 387 12.21 -27.04 13.41
C GLY A 387 12.52 -26.49 14.80
N ARG A 388 13.81 -26.27 15.09
CA ARG A 388 14.27 -25.59 16.30
C ARG A 388 15.45 -24.66 16.01
N PRO A 389 15.54 -23.47 16.62
CA PRO A 389 16.78 -22.70 16.60
C PRO A 389 17.86 -23.42 17.42
N GLN A 390 19.09 -23.43 16.92
CA GLN A 390 20.26 -23.93 17.64
C GLN A 390 21.46 -23.04 17.34
N VAL A 391 22.07 -22.48 18.39
CA VAL A 391 23.32 -21.70 18.29
C VAL A 391 24.50 -22.61 18.63
N GLU A 392 25.56 -22.57 17.82
CA GLU A 392 26.79 -23.32 18.07
C GLU A 392 27.83 -22.50 18.83
N ALA A 393 28.88 -23.17 19.35
CA ALA A 393 29.92 -22.53 20.17
C ALA A 393 30.77 -21.48 19.42
N THR A 394 30.62 -21.38 18.10
CA THR A 394 31.18 -20.34 17.22
C THR A 394 30.34 -19.06 17.19
N GLY A 395 29.09 -19.10 17.65
CA GLY A 395 28.08 -18.05 17.47
C GLY A 395 27.14 -18.28 16.27
N ASP A 396 27.42 -19.27 15.41
CA ASP A 396 26.58 -19.57 14.25
C ASP A 396 25.19 -20.08 14.66
N SER A 397 24.15 -19.49 14.07
CA SER A 397 22.74 -19.81 14.35
C SER A 397 22.11 -20.60 13.21
N TYR A 398 21.55 -21.78 13.54
CA TYR A 398 20.94 -22.69 12.59
C TYR A 398 19.48 -23.02 12.94
N TRP A 399 18.62 -23.09 11.93
CA TRP A 399 17.31 -23.73 12.02
C TRP A 399 17.50 -25.21 11.74
N VAL A 400 17.30 -26.05 12.76
CA VAL A 400 17.52 -27.49 12.66
C VAL A 400 16.18 -28.19 12.45
N LEU A 401 16.05 -28.86 11.30
CA LEU A 401 14.88 -29.68 10.96
C LEU A 401 14.92 -31.03 11.71
N GLU A 402 13.80 -31.76 11.74
CA GLU A 402 13.67 -33.02 12.48
C GLU A 402 14.73 -34.07 12.08
N ASN A 403 15.09 -34.16 10.80
CA ASN A 403 16.11 -35.08 10.31
C ASN A 403 17.57 -34.66 10.66
N GLY A 404 17.77 -33.52 11.32
CA GLY A 404 19.08 -32.96 11.67
C GLY A 404 19.70 -32.02 10.62
N THR A 405 19.03 -31.79 9.49
CA THR A 405 19.42 -30.78 8.48
C THR A 405 19.52 -29.41 9.12
N LYS A 406 20.64 -28.72 8.93
CA LYS A 406 20.84 -27.35 9.42
C LYS A 406 20.61 -26.37 8.29
N LEU A 407 19.77 -25.37 8.48
CA LEU A 407 19.67 -24.22 7.58
C LEU A 407 20.29 -23.03 8.31
N SER A 408 21.26 -22.33 7.72
CA SER A 408 21.79 -21.09 8.32
C SER A 408 20.98 -19.89 7.86
N ARG A 409 20.90 -18.85 8.71
CA ARG A 409 20.19 -17.59 8.41
C ARG A 409 20.61 -17.01 7.04
N SER A 410 21.91 -16.90 6.82
CA SER A 410 22.49 -16.34 5.60
C SER A 410 22.19 -17.17 4.34
N TRP A 411 22.13 -18.50 4.44
CA TRP A 411 21.76 -19.36 3.30
C TRP A 411 20.28 -19.20 2.96
N LEU A 412 19.39 -19.24 3.96
CA LEU A 412 17.96 -19.10 3.72
C LEU A 412 17.63 -17.71 3.15
N ARG A 413 18.26 -16.64 3.67
CA ARG A 413 18.16 -15.29 3.09
C ARG A 413 18.63 -15.25 1.62
N GLN A 414 19.71 -15.96 1.30
CA GLN A 414 20.25 -16.00 -0.07
C GLN A 414 19.28 -16.70 -1.05
N GLU A 415 18.64 -17.80 -0.66
CA GLU A 415 17.65 -18.45 -1.53
C GLU A 415 16.32 -17.69 -1.63
N LEU A 416 15.87 -17.04 -0.54
CA LEU A 416 14.71 -16.15 -0.59
C LEU A 416 14.93 -14.97 -1.56
N ARG A 417 16.14 -14.38 -1.56
CA ARG A 417 16.56 -13.33 -2.52
C ARG A 417 16.77 -13.86 -3.96
N ARG A 418 16.87 -15.18 -4.15
CA ARG A 418 16.98 -15.82 -5.48
C ARG A 418 15.62 -16.17 -6.10
N SER A 419 14.53 -16.06 -5.35
CA SER A 419 13.20 -16.29 -5.90
C SER A 419 12.81 -15.17 -6.88
N HIS A 420 12.14 -15.53 -7.97
CA HIS A 420 11.54 -14.58 -8.91
C HIS A 420 10.11 -14.18 -8.50
N VAL A 421 9.56 -14.75 -7.43
CA VAL A 421 8.21 -14.46 -6.96
C VAL A 421 8.22 -13.20 -6.10
N ALA A 422 7.42 -12.22 -6.49
CA ALA A 422 7.37 -10.90 -5.85
C ALA A 422 6.79 -10.95 -4.43
N GLN A 423 5.78 -11.80 -4.18
CA GLN A 423 5.22 -11.99 -2.84
C GLN A 423 5.70 -13.28 -2.16
N GLN A 424 6.17 -13.18 -0.92
CA GLN A 424 6.73 -14.28 -0.13
C GLN A 424 6.14 -14.32 1.28
N ILE A 425 5.70 -15.49 1.76
CA ILE A 425 5.19 -15.71 3.13
C ILE A 425 6.07 -16.78 3.78
N ILE A 426 6.79 -16.44 4.86
CA ILE A 426 7.69 -17.37 5.55
C ILE A 426 7.21 -17.54 6.99
N ILE A 427 6.94 -18.79 7.36
CA ILE A 427 6.45 -19.20 8.68
C ILE A 427 7.51 -20.06 9.37
N LEU A 428 8.07 -19.59 10.48
CA LEU A 428 9.03 -20.31 11.31
C LEU A 428 8.34 -20.93 12.53
N ASP A 429 8.01 -22.23 12.47
CA ASP A 429 7.39 -22.98 13.58
C ASP A 429 8.47 -23.66 14.44
N GLY A 430 9.02 -22.92 15.40
CA GLY A 430 10.17 -23.32 16.20
C GLY A 430 9.80 -24.01 17.51
N GLN A 431 10.74 -24.75 18.10
CA GLN A 431 10.57 -25.39 19.41
C GLN A 431 11.72 -25.06 20.36
N GLY A 432 11.40 -24.85 21.64
CA GLY A 432 12.39 -24.58 22.69
C GLY A 432 12.72 -23.09 22.81
N THR A 433 14.01 -22.76 22.93
CA THR A 433 14.50 -21.40 23.25
C THR A 433 15.55 -20.92 22.26
N GLY A 434 15.41 -19.70 21.76
CA GLY A 434 16.37 -19.06 20.86
C GLY A 434 16.01 -17.60 20.57
N LEU A 435 16.90 -16.88 19.88
CA LEU A 435 16.71 -15.48 19.51
C LEU A 435 15.93 -15.41 18.18
N LEU A 436 14.60 -15.53 18.27
CA LEU A 436 13.70 -15.53 17.12
C LEU A 436 13.70 -14.18 16.38
N GLU A 437 13.86 -13.07 17.11
CA GLU A 437 13.92 -11.73 16.53
C GLU A 437 15.09 -11.60 15.54
N GLU A 438 16.29 -12.09 15.88
CA GLU A 438 17.44 -12.15 14.94
C GLU A 438 17.15 -12.96 13.68
N TRP A 439 16.30 -14.00 13.77
CA TRP A 439 15.86 -14.77 12.59
C TRP A 439 14.91 -13.97 11.71
N ILE A 440 13.96 -13.24 12.29
CA ILE A 440 13.05 -12.37 11.54
C ILE A 440 13.78 -11.14 10.97
N GLU A 441 14.85 -10.66 11.61
CA GLU A 441 15.66 -9.53 11.11
C GLU A 441 16.69 -9.94 10.06
N GLU A 442 17.41 -11.05 10.20
CA GLU A 442 18.34 -11.49 9.15
C GLU A 442 17.63 -11.98 7.88
N LEU A 443 16.39 -12.46 7.96
CA LEU A 443 15.62 -12.89 6.77
C LEU A 443 14.93 -11.74 6.02
N GLN A 444 14.94 -10.51 6.55
CA GLN A 444 14.37 -9.33 5.88
C GLN A 444 15.06 -9.06 4.53
N LEU A 445 14.25 -8.92 3.49
CA LEU A 445 14.66 -8.52 2.15
C LEU A 445 14.44 -7.00 1.95
N GLY A 446 14.89 -6.48 0.80
CA GLY A 446 14.74 -5.07 0.45
C GLY A 446 13.29 -4.68 0.14
N LEU A 447 13.07 -3.39 -0.14
CA LEU A 447 11.75 -2.85 -0.53
C LEU A 447 11.24 -3.34 -1.91
N ASP A 448 12.05 -4.17 -2.58
CA ASP A 448 11.78 -4.78 -3.88
C ASP A 448 10.96 -6.08 -3.80
N HIS A 449 10.69 -6.60 -2.59
CA HIS A 449 9.92 -7.83 -2.38
C HIS A 449 8.81 -7.66 -1.32
N GLY A 450 7.61 -8.15 -1.66
CA GLY A 450 6.44 -8.23 -0.78
C GLY A 450 6.56 -9.42 0.17
N GLN A 451 7.32 -9.27 1.25
CA GLN A 451 7.67 -10.36 2.17
C GLN A 451 6.93 -10.24 3.52
N CYS A 452 6.21 -11.30 3.89
CA CYS A 452 5.55 -11.50 5.18
C CYS A 452 6.33 -12.55 5.98
N LEU A 453 7.02 -12.12 7.04
CA LEU A 453 7.77 -13.00 7.95
C LEU A 453 6.98 -13.17 9.26
N LEU A 454 6.83 -14.40 9.73
CA LEU A 454 6.28 -14.67 11.06
C LEU A 454 6.86 -15.95 11.65
N GLY A 455 6.95 -16.01 12.97
CA GLY A 455 7.39 -17.22 13.66
C GLY A 455 7.05 -17.21 15.14
N ALA A 456 7.16 -18.39 15.76
CA ALA A 456 7.06 -18.54 17.20
C ALA A 456 7.98 -19.67 17.71
N LEU A 457 8.22 -19.69 19.03
CA LEU A 457 8.93 -20.76 19.72
C LEU A 457 7.99 -21.49 20.69
N ASN A 458 7.51 -22.66 20.29
CA ASN A 458 6.63 -23.49 21.11
C ASN A 458 7.34 -24.03 22.36
N PRO A 459 6.65 -24.11 23.52
CA PRO A 459 7.09 -24.90 24.66
C PRO A 459 7.30 -26.38 24.28
N ASN A 460 8.26 -27.04 24.93
CA ASN A 460 8.54 -28.47 24.69
C ASN A 460 7.35 -29.38 25.06
N GLU A 461 6.43 -28.91 25.91
CA GLU A 461 5.25 -29.64 26.35
C GLU A 461 4.07 -29.49 25.38
N GLU A 462 4.02 -28.37 24.63
CA GLU A 462 2.96 -28.04 23.67
C GLU A 462 3.54 -27.77 22.27
N PRO A 463 4.21 -28.76 21.63
CA PRO A 463 5.00 -28.59 20.41
C PRO A 463 4.22 -28.22 19.15
N ASN A 464 2.91 -27.99 19.26
CA ASN A 464 1.98 -27.68 18.18
C ASN A 464 1.24 -26.34 18.37
N LEU A 465 1.37 -25.67 19.52
CA LEU A 465 0.55 -24.53 19.90
C LEU A 465 0.48 -23.46 18.81
N PHE A 466 1.61 -23.14 18.17
CA PHE A 466 1.66 -22.18 17.09
C PHE A 466 0.97 -22.65 15.81
N ALA A 467 1.10 -23.93 15.42
CA ALA A 467 0.37 -24.51 14.31
C ALA A 467 -1.15 -24.50 14.56
N GLU A 468 -1.59 -24.65 15.81
CA GLU A 468 -2.99 -24.58 16.22
C GLU A 468 -3.51 -23.14 16.15
N LEU A 469 -2.73 -22.15 16.62
CA LEU A 469 -3.04 -20.72 16.45
C LEU A 469 -3.08 -20.27 14.98
N LEU A 470 -2.19 -20.79 14.13
CA LEU A 470 -2.18 -20.54 12.68
C LEU A 470 -3.43 -21.13 12.02
N LEU A 471 -3.86 -22.33 12.41
CA LEU A 471 -5.09 -22.94 11.91
C LEU A 471 -6.34 -22.17 12.34
N ASP A 472 -6.49 -21.90 13.64
CA ASP A 472 -7.67 -21.21 14.19
C ASP A 472 -7.83 -19.80 13.60
N SER A 473 -6.74 -19.05 13.46
CA SER A 473 -6.78 -17.70 12.85
C SER A 473 -7.18 -17.70 11.37
N LEU A 474 -6.85 -18.77 10.62
CA LEU A 474 -7.31 -18.95 9.24
C LEU A 474 -8.76 -19.45 9.15
N VAL A 475 -9.21 -20.27 10.10
CA VAL A 475 -10.59 -20.81 10.16
C VAL A 475 -11.60 -19.74 10.61
N VAL A 476 -11.19 -18.80 11.46
CA VAL A 476 -12.01 -17.65 11.92
C VAL A 476 -12.12 -16.54 10.86
N ALA A 477 -11.23 -16.51 9.86
CA ALA A 477 -11.22 -15.50 8.82
C ALA A 477 -12.52 -15.47 8.00
N ASN A 478 -13.01 -14.27 7.68
CA ASN A 478 -14.23 -14.10 6.88
C ASN A 478 -13.97 -14.52 5.41
N PRO A 479 -14.63 -15.58 4.90
CA PRO A 479 -14.34 -16.08 3.55
C PRO A 479 -14.70 -15.10 2.43
N GLN A 480 -15.45 -14.03 2.69
CA GLN A 480 -15.83 -13.04 1.67
C GLN A 480 -14.79 -11.93 1.50
N THR A 481 -14.22 -11.41 2.59
CA THR A 481 -13.16 -10.38 2.53
C THR A 481 -11.77 -10.97 2.29
N GLY A 482 -11.59 -12.23 2.67
CA GLY A 482 -10.27 -12.84 2.82
C GLY A 482 -9.59 -12.40 4.13
N LEU A 483 -8.29 -12.63 4.19
CA LEU A 483 -7.40 -12.30 5.30
C LEU A 483 -6.07 -11.77 4.74
N SER A 484 -5.76 -10.51 5.00
CA SER A 484 -4.46 -9.92 4.63
C SER A 484 -3.37 -10.29 5.62
N GLY A 485 -2.11 -10.24 5.20
CA GLY A 485 -0.97 -10.47 6.10
C GLY A 485 -0.96 -9.51 7.28
N ALA A 486 -1.36 -8.23 7.09
CA ALA A 486 -1.46 -7.26 8.17
C ALA A 486 -2.54 -7.63 9.21
N GLN A 487 -3.71 -8.10 8.76
CA GLN A 487 -4.76 -8.61 9.64
C GLN A 487 -4.29 -9.86 10.40
N TRP A 488 -3.65 -10.79 9.69
CA TRP A 488 -3.19 -12.05 10.25
C TRP A 488 -2.12 -11.84 11.31
N LEU A 489 -1.12 -11.01 11.04
CA LEU A 489 -0.06 -10.66 11.99
C LEU A 489 -0.64 -9.96 13.24
N SER A 490 -1.60 -9.04 13.08
CA SER A 490 -2.25 -8.39 14.23
C SER A 490 -3.03 -9.39 15.10
N LEU A 491 -3.71 -10.36 14.50
CA LEU A 491 -4.46 -11.40 15.21
C LEU A 491 -3.52 -12.42 15.89
N LEU A 492 -2.46 -12.84 15.21
CA LEU A 492 -1.44 -13.74 15.76
C LEU A 492 -0.70 -13.08 16.93
N GLN A 493 -0.26 -11.83 16.79
CA GLN A 493 0.38 -11.08 17.89
C GLN A 493 -0.54 -11.05 19.11
N GLN A 494 -1.79 -10.63 18.95
CA GLN A 494 -2.77 -10.56 20.03
C GLN A 494 -2.99 -11.92 20.73
N ASN A 495 -2.98 -13.03 19.98
CA ASN A 495 -3.17 -14.37 20.55
C ASN A 495 -1.89 -14.91 21.23
N CYS A 496 -0.73 -14.68 20.63
CA CYS A 496 0.56 -15.05 21.21
C CYS A 496 0.84 -14.29 22.51
N ASP A 497 0.55 -12.99 22.56
CA ASP A 497 0.68 -12.14 23.75
C ASP A 497 -0.20 -12.63 24.91
N GLN A 498 -1.42 -13.07 24.63
CA GLN A 498 -2.35 -13.66 25.62
C GLN A 498 -1.86 -15.00 26.19
N LEU A 499 -1.08 -15.76 25.42
CA LEU A 499 -0.54 -17.07 25.78
C LEU A 499 0.92 -17.00 26.27
N TYR A 500 1.52 -15.81 26.29
CA TYR A 500 2.95 -15.58 26.54
C TYR A 500 3.88 -16.40 25.63
N LEU A 501 3.42 -16.73 24.42
CA LEU A 501 4.17 -17.49 23.43
C LEU A 501 5.19 -16.56 22.75
N PRO A 502 6.51 -16.85 22.79
CA PRO A 502 7.51 -16.02 22.12
C PRO A 502 7.25 -16.00 20.60
N PHE A 503 6.80 -14.86 20.10
CA PHE A 503 6.38 -14.64 18.72
C PHE A 503 7.08 -13.40 18.18
N SER A 504 7.48 -13.43 16.91
CA SER A 504 8.07 -12.30 16.22
C SER A 504 7.63 -12.32 14.77
N ALA A 505 7.25 -11.16 14.24
CA ALA A 505 6.75 -11.02 12.88
C ALA A 505 7.10 -9.66 12.27
N TRP A 506 7.24 -9.65 10.95
CA TRP A 506 7.55 -8.47 10.16
C TRP A 506 6.80 -8.53 8.84
N LEU A 507 6.38 -7.35 8.36
CA LEU A 507 5.71 -7.22 7.07
C LEU A 507 6.47 -6.18 6.25
N SER A 508 6.84 -6.53 5.03
CA SER A 508 7.51 -5.61 4.11
C SER A 508 6.71 -4.34 3.91
N GLY A 509 7.41 -3.23 3.67
CA GLY A 509 6.77 -1.99 3.26
C GLY A 509 5.95 -2.18 1.98
N ILE A 510 4.77 -1.56 1.93
CA ILE A 510 4.06 -0.94 0.78
C ILE A 510 4.05 -1.59 -0.64
N GLN A 511 4.61 -2.78 -0.87
CA GLN A 511 4.53 -3.53 -2.13
C GLN A 511 3.19 -4.24 -2.29
N GLY A 512 2.13 -3.45 -2.42
CA GLY A 512 0.75 -3.92 -2.48
C GLY A 512 0.32 -4.63 -1.20
N VAL A 513 -0.83 -5.29 -1.29
CA VAL A 513 -1.39 -6.11 -0.22
C VAL A 513 -0.96 -7.56 -0.41
N ILE A 514 -0.35 -8.14 0.62
CA ILE A 514 -0.11 -9.59 0.67
C ILE A 514 -1.36 -10.24 1.27
N ASP A 515 -2.11 -10.98 0.46
CA ASP A 515 -3.26 -11.76 0.93
C ASP A 515 -2.86 -13.20 1.27
N ILE A 516 -3.19 -13.63 2.49
CA ILE A 516 -3.00 -15.00 2.98
C ILE A 516 -4.16 -15.87 2.50
N LEU A 517 -5.38 -15.34 2.66
CA LEU A 517 -6.60 -15.86 2.04
C LEU A 517 -7.15 -14.74 1.13
N PRO A 518 -7.21 -14.92 -0.21
CA PRO A 518 -7.63 -13.84 -1.11
C PRO A 518 -9.11 -13.44 -0.97
N GLY A 519 -9.91 -14.27 -0.31
CA GLY A 519 -11.36 -14.11 -0.24
C GLY A 519 -12.08 -14.72 -1.43
N LYS A 520 -13.38 -14.88 -1.31
CA LYS A 520 -14.24 -15.56 -2.29
C LYS A 520 -15.09 -14.56 -3.06
N ASN A 521 -15.07 -14.71 -4.38
CA ASN A 521 -15.98 -13.99 -5.26
C ASN A 521 -17.45 -14.35 -4.96
N HIS A 522 -18.34 -13.45 -5.33
CA HIS A 522 -19.67 -13.27 -4.72
C HIS A 522 -20.66 -14.47 -4.85
N GLU A 523 -20.32 -15.50 -5.63
CA GLU A 523 -21.19 -16.64 -5.96
C GLU A 523 -20.82 -17.98 -5.28
N ASP A 524 -19.68 -18.11 -4.59
CA ASP A 524 -19.36 -19.33 -3.81
C ASP A 524 -20.45 -19.63 -2.75
N LEU A 525 -21.12 -18.58 -2.28
CA LEU A 525 -22.31 -18.61 -1.42
C LEU A 525 -23.49 -19.43 -1.97
N ALA A 526 -23.55 -19.68 -3.28
CA ALA A 526 -24.59 -20.52 -3.89
C ALA A 526 -24.40 -22.01 -3.57
N SER A 527 -23.18 -22.44 -3.21
CA SER A 527 -22.79 -23.84 -3.01
C SER A 527 -23.22 -24.42 -1.64
N LYS A 528 -24.47 -24.21 -1.22
CA LYS A 528 -25.03 -24.94 -0.07
C LYS A 528 -24.93 -26.46 -0.34
N PRO A 529 -24.29 -27.26 0.55
CA PRO A 529 -24.24 -28.69 0.37
C PRO A 529 -25.66 -29.25 0.39
N LYS A 530 -26.02 -30.01 -0.64
CA LYS A 530 -27.26 -30.79 -0.63
C LYS A 530 -27.13 -31.81 0.49
N ILE A 531 -27.99 -31.71 1.51
CA ILE A 531 -28.15 -32.78 2.49
C ILE A 531 -28.81 -33.95 1.76
N GLU A 532 -27.99 -34.89 1.29
CA GLU A 532 -28.49 -36.14 0.76
C GLU A 532 -29.16 -36.94 1.88
N GLN A 533 -30.48 -37.10 1.78
CA GLN A 533 -31.24 -37.98 2.66
C GLN A 533 -31.01 -39.46 2.28
N ASN A 534 -29.77 -39.93 2.46
CA ASN A 534 -29.40 -41.32 2.25
C ASN A 534 -30.02 -42.20 3.36
N THR A 535 -31.26 -42.63 3.13
CA THR A 535 -32.03 -43.53 3.98
C THR A 535 -31.47 -44.96 3.95
N VAL A 536 -30.40 -45.19 4.70
CA VAL A 536 -29.86 -46.54 4.91
C VAL A 536 -30.79 -47.33 5.84
N THR A 537 -31.60 -48.20 5.24
CA THR A 537 -32.52 -49.10 5.97
C THR A 537 -31.77 -50.22 6.68
N PHE A 538 -31.94 -50.33 8.00
CA PHE A 538 -31.65 -51.56 8.74
C PHE A 538 -32.95 -52.25 9.16
N SER A 539 -33.05 -53.54 8.85
CA SER A 539 -34.22 -54.39 9.16
C SER A 539 -34.01 -55.11 10.50
N PRO A 540 -35.04 -55.33 11.33
CA PRO A 540 -34.87 -55.69 12.74
C PRO A 540 -34.77 -57.20 12.99
N TYR A 541 -34.26 -57.55 14.18
CA TYR A 541 -34.58 -58.82 14.86
C TYR A 541 -35.22 -58.55 16.24
N PRO A 542 -36.16 -59.40 16.73
CA PRO A 542 -36.99 -59.10 17.91
C PRO A 542 -36.80 -60.17 19.03
N PRO A 543 -37.70 -60.30 20.04
CA PRO A 543 -37.92 -59.33 21.12
C PRO A 543 -37.91 -59.97 22.53
N SER A 544 -37.78 -59.18 23.60
CA SER A 544 -38.11 -59.64 24.97
C SER A 544 -38.49 -58.51 25.94
N ASN A 545 -39.79 -58.21 26.02
CA ASN A 545 -40.49 -57.66 27.20
C ASN A 545 -40.93 -58.85 28.11
N PRO A 546 -41.44 -58.69 29.36
CA PRO A 546 -42.11 -57.52 29.99
C PRO A 546 -41.47 -57.15 31.38
N VAL A 547 -42.02 -56.39 32.36
CA VAL A 547 -43.40 -56.10 32.86
C VAL A 547 -43.45 -54.75 33.64
N SER A 548 -44.49 -53.92 33.39
CA SER A 548 -45.23 -52.90 34.23
C SER A 548 -44.51 -51.98 35.25
N GLU A 549 -45.07 -50.94 35.90
CA GLU A 549 -46.44 -50.36 36.15
C GLU A 549 -46.39 -48.80 35.98
N VAL A 550 -47.36 -48.08 35.35
CA VAL A 550 -48.60 -47.42 35.89
C VAL A 550 -48.32 -46.38 37.01
N ALA A 551 -48.76 -45.09 37.03
CA ALA A 551 -49.74 -44.23 36.29
C ALA A 551 -49.26 -42.71 36.35
N GLN A 552 -49.94 -41.57 36.05
CA GLN A 552 -51.28 -41.07 35.57
C GLN A 552 -51.09 -39.59 35.02
N GLU A 553 -51.91 -38.99 34.13
CA GLU A 553 -53.09 -38.06 34.31
C GLU A 553 -52.89 -36.81 35.22
N GLU A 554 -53.40 -35.57 34.99
CA GLU A 554 -54.24 -34.90 33.95
C GLU A 554 -54.07 -33.32 34.04
N VAL A 555 -53.95 -32.52 32.96
CA VAL A 555 -54.97 -31.69 32.21
C VAL A 555 -55.33 -30.24 32.71
N ALA A 556 -55.17 -29.23 31.81
CA ALA A 556 -55.89 -27.91 31.67
C ALA A 556 -55.79 -26.79 32.77
N ILE A 557 -56.17 -25.50 32.62
CA ILE A 557 -56.31 -24.46 31.54
C ILE A 557 -56.28 -23.02 32.21
N THR A 558 -56.21 -21.92 31.44
CA THR A 558 -56.16 -20.48 31.85
C THR A 558 -57.54 -19.86 32.25
N PRO A 559 -57.77 -18.52 32.51
CA PRO A 559 -56.95 -17.33 32.85
C PRO A 559 -57.52 -16.42 34.03
N THR A 560 -57.02 -15.16 34.17
CA THR A 560 -57.63 -13.89 34.74
C THR A 560 -57.38 -13.37 36.20
N VAL A 561 -56.61 -12.25 36.32
CA VAL A 561 -56.90 -10.84 36.81
C VAL A 561 -57.84 -10.62 38.03
N PRO A 562 -57.66 -9.66 39.01
CA PRO A 562 -57.02 -8.29 39.01
C PRO A 562 -55.91 -8.01 40.09
N ILE A 563 -55.04 -6.97 40.04
CA ILE A 563 -55.17 -5.49 40.33
C ILE A 563 -55.54 -5.22 41.82
N ASP A 564 -54.82 -4.44 42.66
CA ASP A 564 -54.25 -3.07 42.51
C ASP A 564 -53.04 -2.73 43.48
N HIS A 565 -52.64 -1.44 43.51
CA HIS A 565 -51.79 -0.68 44.44
C HIS A 565 -50.30 -0.37 44.09
N ILE A 566 -50.20 0.63 43.21
CA ILE A 566 -49.10 1.57 42.91
C ILE A 566 -48.32 2.08 44.14
N VAL A 567 -46.98 2.14 44.03
CA VAL A 567 -46.11 3.19 44.62
C VAL A 567 -45.09 3.65 43.56
N LYS A 568 -44.83 4.96 43.45
CA LYS A 568 -43.86 5.55 42.50
C LYS A 568 -42.46 5.72 43.10
N PRO A 569 -41.38 5.49 42.34
CA PRO A 569 -40.09 6.15 42.57
C PRO A 569 -40.17 7.64 42.18
N THR A 570 -39.51 8.51 42.94
CA THR A 570 -39.44 9.97 42.66
C THR A 570 -38.26 10.32 41.75
N GLU A 571 -38.47 11.29 40.87
CA GLU A 571 -37.41 11.92 40.08
C GLU A 571 -36.37 12.63 40.97
N LYS A 572 -35.10 12.58 40.56
CA LYS A 572 -34.04 13.51 40.97
C LYS A 572 -33.32 14.02 39.71
N PRO A 573 -32.73 15.23 39.76
CA PRO A 573 -32.56 16.03 38.55
C PRO A 573 -31.43 15.55 37.64
N LEU A 574 -31.57 15.82 36.34
CA LEU A 574 -30.45 15.91 35.42
C LEU A 574 -29.46 16.96 35.96
N ILE A 575 -28.27 16.51 36.36
CA ILE A 575 -27.09 17.35 36.27
C ILE A 575 -26.61 17.22 34.84
N LYS A 576 -26.73 18.28 34.05
CA LYS A 576 -25.87 18.43 32.88
C LYS A 576 -24.45 18.68 33.39
N SER A 577 -23.52 17.80 33.05
CA SER A 577 -22.16 18.23 32.77
C SER A 577 -22.16 18.73 31.34
N ASP A 578 -22.26 20.05 31.14
CA ASP A 578 -22.05 20.61 29.81
C ASP A 578 -20.60 20.34 29.39
N PRO A 579 -20.33 19.99 28.11
CA PRO A 579 -18.98 19.96 27.60
C PRO A 579 -18.53 21.41 27.40
N ASP A 580 -17.82 21.97 28.37
CA ASP A 580 -17.12 23.25 28.19
C ASP A 580 -15.95 23.03 27.22
N PRO A 581 -16.00 23.53 25.96
CA PRO A 581 -14.84 23.57 25.10
C PRO A 581 -13.84 24.58 25.70
N ILE A 582 -12.55 24.34 25.49
CA ILE A 582 -11.51 25.27 25.93
C ILE A 582 -11.71 26.64 25.29
N SER A 583 -11.71 27.68 26.14
CA SER A 583 -11.81 29.06 25.68
C SER A 583 -10.56 29.50 24.91
N SER A 584 -10.67 30.51 24.07
CA SER A 584 -9.53 31.04 23.30
C SER A 584 -8.37 31.54 24.19
N GLU A 585 -8.67 31.96 25.42
CA GLU A 585 -7.71 32.42 26.41
C GLU A 585 -7.00 31.24 27.12
N GLU A 586 -7.73 30.18 27.47
CA GLU A 586 -7.14 28.91 27.91
C GLU A 586 -6.28 28.28 26.79
N TYR A 587 -6.75 28.27 25.54
CA TYR A 587 -5.98 27.77 24.39
C TYR A 587 -4.65 28.51 24.26
N ALA A 588 -4.67 29.85 24.31
CA ALA A 588 -3.46 30.66 24.23
C ALA A 588 -2.49 30.35 25.39
N THR A 589 -3.01 30.12 26.60
CA THR A 589 -2.20 29.80 27.79
C THR A 589 -1.59 28.40 27.70
N VAL A 590 -2.37 27.38 27.30
CA VAL A 590 -1.88 26.01 27.03
C VAL A 590 -0.83 26.02 25.92
N SER A 591 -1.10 26.72 24.81
CA SER A 591 -0.18 26.83 23.68
C SER A 591 1.14 27.50 24.07
N ALA A 592 1.10 28.56 24.89
CA ALA A 592 2.30 29.25 25.37
C ALA A 592 3.15 28.34 26.26
N PHE A 593 2.54 27.68 27.25
CA PHE A 593 3.25 26.78 28.16
C PHE A 593 3.83 25.54 27.44
N LEU A 594 3.07 24.94 26.51
CA LEU A 594 3.62 23.86 25.67
C LEU A 594 4.79 24.35 24.81
N THR A 595 4.74 25.57 24.27
CA THR A 595 5.85 26.12 23.46
C THR A 595 7.12 26.31 24.30
N GLU A 596 7.00 26.62 25.59
CA GLU A 596 8.13 26.65 26.53
C GLU A 596 8.62 25.23 26.91
N LEU A 597 7.72 24.26 27.05
CA LEU A 597 8.01 22.89 27.52
C LEU A 597 8.55 21.93 26.45
N VAL A 598 8.07 22.06 25.19
CA VAL A 598 8.43 21.17 24.06
C VAL A 598 8.88 21.92 22.80
N GLY A 599 8.91 23.27 22.79
CA GLY A 599 9.38 24.04 21.65
C GLY A 599 8.46 23.96 20.43
N PRO A 600 8.99 23.85 19.19
CA PRO A 600 8.23 24.06 17.96
C PRO A 600 7.14 23.00 17.69
N ILE A 601 7.21 21.83 18.33
CA ILE A 601 6.19 20.76 18.22
C ILE A 601 4.93 21.02 19.08
N ALA A 602 4.92 22.08 19.90
CA ALA A 602 3.80 22.43 20.77
C ALA A 602 2.48 22.67 20.03
N LEU A 603 2.51 23.41 18.91
CA LEU A 603 1.29 23.78 18.20
C LEU A 603 0.67 22.58 17.45
N PRO A 604 1.43 21.74 16.71
CA PRO A 604 0.90 20.49 16.16
C PRO A 604 0.37 19.51 17.22
N LEU A 605 1.06 19.37 18.37
CA LEU A 605 0.60 18.52 19.48
C LEU A 605 -0.74 19.00 20.05
N LEU A 606 -0.90 20.32 20.24
CA LEU A 606 -2.16 20.91 20.72
C LEU A 606 -3.29 20.75 19.70
N GLN A 607 -3.00 20.84 18.40
CA GLN A 607 -3.98 20.61 17.34
C GLN A 607 -4.43 19.14 17.29
N SER A 608 -3.49 18.18 17.26
CA SER A 608 -3.80 16.75 17.26
C SER A 608 -4.65 16.34 18.47
N ALA A 609 -4.29 16.82 19.67
CA ALA A 609 -5.04 16.51 20.88
C ALA A 609 -6.45 17.14 20.90
N LEU A 610 -6.67 18.27 20.21
CA LEU A 610 -8.00 18.89 20.06
C LEU A 610 -8.88 18.20 19.02
N GLU A 611 -8.31 17.49 18.04
CA GLU A 611 -9.07 16.66 17.09
C GLU A 611 -9.56 15.36 17.75
N GLU A 612 -8.85 14.87 18.78
CA GLU A 612 -9.15 13.62 19.48
C GLU A 612 -10.03 13.77 20.75
N THR A 613 -10.25 14.98 21.27
CA THR A 613 -10.86 15.18 22.62
C THR A 613 -12.05 16.15 22.63
N ASN A 614 -13.04 15.90 23.49
CA ASN A 614 -14.30 16.65 23.54
C ASN A 614 -14.47 17.55 24.78
N ASN A 615 -13.52 17.55 25.71
CA ASN A 615 -13.51 18.45 26.86
C ASN A 615 -12.09 18.73 27.41
N ARG A 616 -11.97 19.79 28.21
CA ARG A 616 -10.71 20.23 28.84
C ARG A 616 -9.96 19.13 29.61
N LYS A 617 -10.66 18.18 30.25
CA LYS A 617 -10.01 17.13 31.04
C LYS A 617 -9.35 16.09 30.12
N GLU A 618 -10.08 15.61 29.12
CA GLU A 618 -9.53 14.75 28.08
C GLU A 618 -8.34 15.40 27.37
N LEU A 619 -8.43 16.68 26.99
CA LEU A 619 -7.31 17.35 26.33
C LEU A 619 -6.04 17.33 27.17
N LEU A 620 -6.13 17.65 28.46
CA LEU A 620 -4.97 17.66 29.35
C LEU A 620 -4.43 16.24 29.59
N GLU A 621 -5.30 15.23 29.73
CA GLU A 621 -4.90 13.83 29.88
C GLU A 621 -4.28 13.23 28.60
N THR A 622 -4.70 13.69 27.42
CA THR A 622 -4.14 13.32 26.11
C THR A 622 -2.83 14.04 25.83
N LEU A 623 -2.74 15.35 26.08
CA LEU A 623 -1.47 16.10 26.01
C LEU A 623 -0.40 15.48 26.91
N ALA A 624 -0.78 15.08 28.13
CA ALA A 624 0.12 14.43 29.08
C ALA A 624 0.55 12.99 28.68
N GLN A 625 0.09 12.45 27.55
CA GLN A 625 0.58 11.17 26.99
C GLN A 625 1.72 11.36 25.98
N TYR A 626 1.79 12.49 25.28
CA TYR A 626 2.88 12.80 24.34
C TYR A 626 4.13 13.40 25.01
N LEU A 627 4.05 13.74 26.30
CA LEU A 627 5.17 14.30 27.07
C LEU A 627 6.05 13.22 27.70
N SER A 628 7.37 13.43 27.67
CA SER A 628 8.30 12.56 28.41
C SER A 628 8.03 12.60 29.92
N SER A 629 8.46 11.57 30.65
CA SER A 629 8.22 11.45 32.10
C SER A 629 8.68 12.66 32.93
N ALA A 630 9.70 13.40 32.47
CA ALA A 630 10.15 14.63 33.12
C ALA A 630 9.26 15.85 32.78
N GLN A 631 8.91 16.03 31.51
CA GLN A 631 8.03 17.11 31.05
C GLN A 631 6.61 16.94 31.58
N LYS A 632 6.11 15.69 31.65
CA LYS A 632 4.81 15.35 32.21
C LYS A 632 4.65 15.84 33.65
N ILE A 633 5.67 15.66 34.50
CA ILE A 633 5.62 16.14 35.90
C ILE A 633 5.47 17.67 35.96
N GLN A 634 6.14 18.41 35.07
CA GLN A 634 6.02 19.86 34.98
C GLN A 634 4.64 20.29 34.45
N PHE A 635 4.12 19.59 33.45
CA PHE A 635 2.80 19.84 32.86
C PHE A 635 1.65 19.52 33.80
N ASP A 636 1.68 18.37 34.48
CA ASP A 636 0.66 17.98 35.46
C ASP A 636 0.64 18.98 36.63
N GLN A 637 1.80 19.44 37.11
CA GLN A 637 1.90 20.48 38.15
C GLN A 637 1.32 21.82 37.67
N TRP A 638 1.67 22.26 36.45
CA TRP A 638 1.14 23.48 35.85
C TRP A 638 -0.38 23.41 35.65
N ALA A 639 -0.90 22.29 35.13
CA ALA A 639 -2.32 22.08 34.88
C ALA A 639 -3.14 22.05 36.17
N ILE A 640 -2.62 21.44 37.24
CA ILE A 640 -3.25 21.51 38.57
C ILE A 640 -3.30 22.96 39.06
N ALA A 641 -2.19 23.70 38.99
CA ALA A 641 -2.13 25.09 39.43
C ALA A 641 -3.04 26.04 38.62
N MET A 642 -3.21 25.77 37.31
CA MET A 642 -4.04 26.60 36.41
C MET A 642 -5.54 26.29 36.53
N PHE A 643 -5.91 25.02 36.78
CA PHE A 643 -7.31 24.56 36.69
C PHE A 643 -7.92 24.08 38.03
N GLN A 644 -7.20 24.15 39.16
CA GLN A 644 -7.71 23.79 40.49
C GLN A 644 -7.49 24.85 41.58
N ASP A 645 -8.06 26.05 41.43
CA ASP A 645 -8.53 26.77 42.62
C ASP A 645 -9.83 27.55 42.38
N ASN A 646 -10.78 27.43 43.31
CA ASN A 646 -12.01 28.20 43.33
C ASN A 646 -12.67 28.19 44.74
N ASN A 647 -11.91 28.44 45.80
CA ASN A 647 -12.47 28.82 47.10
C ASN A 647 -11.72 30.02 47.74
N LYS A 648 -12.48 30.98 48.28
CA LYS A 648 -12.03 32.36 48.58
C LYS A 648 -11.33 32.52 49.94
N ILE A 649 -10.51 33.58 50.10
CA ILE A 649 -10.86 34.80 50.90
C ILE A 649 -9.74 35.89 50.91
N ASP A 650 -10.13 37.11 50.50
CA ASP A 650 -9.72 38.50 50.84
C ASP A 650 -8.29 38.94 51.29
N SER A 651 -7.71 39.84 50.44
CA SER A 651 -7.10 41.16 50.79
C SER A 651 -5.77 41.27 51.61
N PRO A 652 -5.03 42.41 51.59
CA PRO A 652 -5.00 43.60 50.68
C PRO A 652 -3.58 43.88 50.07
N PRO A 653 -3.37 44.88 49.19
CA PRO A 653 -2.11 45.08 48.45
C PRO A 653 -1.15 46.17 49.02
N LEU A 654 0.17 46.01 48.75
CA LEU A 654 1.32 46.98 48.74
C LEU A 654 2.62 46.14 48.52
N SER A 655 3.78 46.56 47.97
CA SER A 655 4.17 47.62 47.01
C SER A 655 5.72 47.64 46.81
N VAL A 656 6.22 48.08 45.64
CA VAL A 656 7.53 48.77 45.42
C VAL A 656 8.87 47.96 45.37
N SER A 657 9.35 47.77 44.12
CA SER A 657 10.72 48.07 43.60
C SER A 657 11.97 47.19 43.86
N VAL A 658 13.06 47.57 43.16
CA VAL A 658 14.47 47.07 43.15
C VAL A 658 14.74 45.93 42.14
N GLU A 659 15.67 46.01 41.18
CA GLU A 659 16.53 47.11 40.66
C GLU A 659 17.00 46.83 39.21
N GLN A 660 17.49 47.84 38.48
CA GLN A 660 18.27 47.67 37.24
C GLN A 660 19.76 48.00 37.48
N PRO A 661 20.70 47.15 37.05
CA PRO A 661 22.08 47.56 36.84
C PRO A 661 22.63 47.21 35.43
N LYS A 662 22.68 48.26 34.58
CA LYS A 662 23.73 48.57 33.58
C LYS A 662 23.99 47.63 32.39
N GLU A 663 23.87 48.22 31.20
CA GLU A 663 24.62 47.82 30.00
C GLU A 663 26.15 48.00 30.20
N PRO A 664 26.98 47.10 29.63
CA PRO A 664 28.33 47.41 29.19
C PRO A 664 28.31 47.97 27.75
N SER A 665 29.04 49.06 27.51
CA SER A 665 29.23 49.65 26.17
C SER A 665 30.06 48.74 25.25
N PRO A 666 30.03 48.90 23.92
CA PRO A 666 30.41 47.83 23.00
C PRO A 666 31.91 47.51 23.03
N GLN A 667 32.22 46.22 23.15
CA GLN A 667 33.53 45.66 22.84
C GLN A 667 33.42 44.72 21.64
N THR A 668 34.49 44.69 20.86
CA THR A 668 34.60 44.13 19.50
C THR A 668 34.01 42.73 19.37
N LYS A 669 33.15 42.51 18.34
CA LYS A 669 32.93 41.15 17.81
C LYS A 669 34.20 40.69 17.12
N GLU A 670 35.09 40.01 17.85
CA GLU A 670 36.05 39.11 17.21
C GLU A 670 35.28 37.90 16.66
N ALA A 671 35.57 37.51 15.42
CA ALA A 671 34.88 36.41 14.77
C ALA A 671 35.45 35.08 15.27
N ILE A 672 34.64 34.26 15.94
CA ILE A 672 34.98 32.86 16.21
C ILE A 672 34.96 32.12 14.87
N THR A 673 36.14 31.95 14.27
CA THR A 673 36.33 31.10 13.10
C THR A 673 36.07 29.63 13.48
N PRO A 674 35.29 28.87 12.70
CA PRO A 674 35.22 27.42 12.89
C PRO A 674 36.62 26.83 12.66
N LEU A 675 37.10 26.00 13.60
CA LEU A 675 38.48 25.50 13.60
C LEU A 675 38.68 24.23 12.75
N ILE A 676 37.61 23.71 12.16
CA ILE A 676 37.58 22.57 11.23
C ILE A 676 37.28 23.14 9.84
N SER A 677 37.95 22.67 8.79
CA SER A 677 37.70 23.20 7.45
C SER A 677 36.30 22.81 6.94
N PRO A 678 35.63 23.65 6.12
CA PRO A 678 34.34 23.27 5.52
C PRO A 678 34.41 21.99 4.68
N GLU A 679 35.58 21.71 4.08
CA GLU A 679 35.85 20.49 3.33
C GLU A 679 35.92 19.28 4.27
N GLN A 680 36.64 19.38 5.40
CA GLN A 680 36.68 18.33 6.42
C GLN A 680 35.30 18.06 7.01
N TYR A 681 34.51 19.10 7.30
CA TYR A 681 33.14 18.96 7.79
C TYR A 681 32.25 18.24 6.77
N SER A 682 32.26 18.67 5.51
CA SER A 682 31.49 18.07 4.42
C SER A 682 31.89 16.62 4.14
N GLN A 683 33.19 16.32 4.13
CA GLN A 683 33.71 14.96 3.97
C GLN A 683 33.33 14.06 5.15
N LEU A 684 33.41 14.55 6.38
CA LEU A 684 33.00 13.81 7.59
C LEU A 684 31.48 13.58 7.61
N GLU A 685 30.68 14.56 7.18
CA GLU A 685 29.23 14.43 7.00
C GLU A 685 28.90 13.39 5.92
N SER A 686 29.66 13.34 4.83
CA SER A 686 29.50 12.36 3.74
C SER A 686 29.80 10.93 4.20
N ILE A 687 30.91 10.72 4.93
CA ILE A 687 31.24 9.40 5.51
C ILE A 687 30.17 8.98 6.52
N LEU A 688 29.74 9.88 7.41
CA LEU A 688 28.65 9.56 8.35
C LEU A 688 27.33 9.28 7.62
N LYS A 689 27.00 9.98 6.52
CA LYS A 689 25.83 9.68 5.68
C LYS A 689 25.89 8.30 5.04
N ALA A 690 27.08 7.82 4.68
CA ALA A 690 27.24 6.47 4.13
C ALA A 690 26.98 5.37 5.18
N ILE A 691 27.20 5.65 6.46
CA ILE A 691 27.16 4.66 7.56
C ILE A 691 25.87 4.75 8.39
N ILE A 692 25.48 5.94 8.84
CA ILE A 692 24.29 6.22 9.67
C ILE A 692 23.22 7.07 8.96
N GLY A 693 23.34 7.24 7.64
CA GLY A 693 22.28 7.81 6.80
C GLY A 693 21.85 9.23 7.18
N PRO A 694 20.54 9.53 7.21
CA PRO A 694 20.02 10.89 7.35
C PRO A 694 20.22 11.50 8.76
N ILE A 695 20.68 10.73 9.75
CA ILE A 695 20.97 11.21 11.10
C ILE A 695 22.33 11.94 11.15
N ALA A 696 23.24 11.63 10.22
CA ALA A 696 24.60 12.16 10.15
C ALA A 696 24.72 13.70 10.27
N PRO A 697 23.93 14.54 9.55
CA PRO A 697 24.05 15.99 9.68
C PRO A 697 23.63 16.49 11.07
N THR A 698 22.62 15.86 11.67
CA THR A 698 22.12 16.21 13.00
C THR A 698 23.13 15.82 14.09
N LEU A 699 23.70 14.62 14.01
CA LEU A 699 24.73 14.17 14.95
C LEU A 699 25.98 15.06 14.86
N LEU A 700 26.46 15.33 13.65
CA LEU A 700 27.64 16.17 13.43
C LEU A 700 27.40 17.62 13.86
N ALA A 701 26.22 18.19 13.59
CA ALA A 701 25.85 19.52 14.06
C ALA A 701 25.69 19.62 15.59
N GLN A 702 25.45 18.51 16.28
CA GLN A 702 25.41 18.44 17.74
C GLN A 702 26.80 18.28 18.36
N THR A 703 27.68 17.46 17.79
CA THR A 703 29.01 17.16 18.35
C THR A 703 30.08 18.18 17.95
N ALA A 704 30.13 18.63 16.69
CA ALA A 704 31.18 19.54 16.20
C ALA A 704 31.29 20.89 16.96
N PRO A 705 30.20 21.50 17.49
CA PRO A 705 30.32 22.73 18.30
C PRO A 705 30.90 22.51 19.71
N GLN A 706 30.98 21.27 20.19
CA GLN A 706 31.38 20.95 21.56
C GLN A 706 32.88 20.66 21.70
N VAL A 707 33.61 20.56 20.58
CA VAL A 707 34.95 19.97 20.50
C VAL A 707 35.94 20.93 19.82
N GLN A 708 37.21 20.92 20.24
CA GLN A 708 38.22 21.87 19.75
C GLN A 708 39.22 21.28 18.75
N GLN A 709 39.29 19.95 18.61
CA GLN A 709 40.16 19.27 17.65
C GLN A 709 39.43 18.23 16.80
N PHE A 710 39.89 18.02 15.56
CA PHE A 710 39.29 17.07 14.62
C PHE A 710 39.36 15.61 15.12
N ASP A 711 40.48 15.24 15.75
CA ASP A 711 40.69 13.90 16.31
C ASP A 711 39.77 13.62 17.50
N GLU A 712 39.53 14.63 18.35
CA GLU A 712 38.56 14.58 19.45
C GLU A 712 37.13 14.44 18.92
N LEU A 713 36.81 15.07 17.78
CA LEU A 713 35.49 14.98 17.16
C LEU A 713 35.26 13.58 16.58
N ILE A 714 36.28 13.00 15.92
CA ILE A 714 36.25 11.60 15.46
C ILE A 714 36.07 10.64 16.65
N ALA A 715 36.75 10.88 17.78
CA ALA A 715 36.56 10.07 18.99
C ALA A 715 35.13 10.20 19.54
N SER A 716 34.64 11.42 19.73
CA SER A 716 33.28 11.67 20.22
C SER A 716 32.18 11.12 19.31
N LEU A 717 32.39 11.10 17.99
CA LEU A 717 31.45 10.50 17.04
C LEU A 717 31.40 8.97 17.15
N LYS A 718 32.53 8.29 17.43
CA LYS A 718 32.57 6.83 17.60
C LYS A 718 31.74 6.34 18.79
N ASP A 719 31.63 7.14 19.85
CA ASP A 719 30.79 6.82 21.02
C ASP A 719 29.28 6.69 20.69
N TYR A 720 28.84 7.20 19.52
CA TYR A 720 27.48 7.06 19.00
C TYR A 720 27.31 5.99 17.92
N LEU A 721 28.39 5.28 17.54
CA LEU A 721 28.40 4.24 16.51
C LEU A 721 28.53 2.85 17.15
N ASN A 722 27.87 1.84 16.55
CA ASN A 722 28.02 0.45 16.97
C ASN A 722 29.38 -0.15 16.53
N PRO A 723 29.85 -1.29 17.08
CA PRO A 723 31.20 -1.82 16.79
C PRO A 723 31.50 -2.11 15.31
N ILE A 724 30.49 -2.43 14.50
CA ILE A 724 30.64 -2.65 13.05
C ILE A 724 30.75 -1.29 12.35
N GLU A 725 29.85 -0.35 12.67
CA GLU A 725 29.87 1.03 12.15
C GLU A 725 31.17 1.76 12.52
N GLN A 726 31.70 1.59 13.74
CA GLN A 726 33.00 2.11 14.16
C GLN A 726 34.13 1.57 13.27
N THR A 727 34.10 0.27 12.96
CA THR A 727 35.11 -0.41 12.13
C THR A 727 35.07 0.09 10.68
N GLU A 728 33.88 0.32 10.12
CA GLU A 728 33.71 0.89 8.79
C GLU A 728 34.05 2.39 8.75
N PHE A 729 33.67 3.15 9.79
CA PHE A 729 34.01 4.56 9.95
C PHE A 729 35.52 4.77 10.01
N GLU A 730 36.27 3.95 10.75
CA GLU A 730 37.73 4.00 10.75
C GLU A 730 38.33 3.70 9.37
N GLN A 731 37.80 2.72 8.64
CA GLN A 731 38.27 2.41 7.28
C GLN A 731 38.02 3.56 6.31
N GLN A 732 36.82 4.15 6.31
CA GLN A 732 36.49 5.27 5.44
C GLN A 732 37.24 6.57 5.83
N LEU A 733 37.45 6.83 7.13
CA LEU A 733 38.29 7.93 7.58
C LEU A 733 39.74 7.80 7.09
N VAL A 734 40.32 6.60 7.14
CA VAL A 734 41.68 6.34 6.61
C VAL A 734 41.73 6.51 5.09
N LEU A 735 40.71 6.06 4.37
CA LEU A 735 40.61 6.19 2.91
C LEU A 735 40.46 7.66 2.45
N VAL A 736 39.70 8.48 3.17
CA VAL A 736 39.38 9.87 2.78
C VAL A 736 40.42 10.88 3.31
N PHE A 737 40.89 10.74 4.56
CA PHE A 737 41.77 11.71 5.21
C PHE A 737 43.27 11.32 5.22
N GLY A 738 43.61 10.11 4.77
CA GLY A 738 44.86 9.88 4.03
C GLY A 738 46.22 10.00 4.74
N LYS A 739 46.31 10.28 6.05
CA LYS A 739 47.41 9.85 6.97
C LYS A 739 47.24 10.31 8.42
N MET A 740 46.79 9.40 9.28
CA MET A 740 47.17 9.40 10.70
C MET A 740 48.11 8.22 10.94
N GLU A 741 49.42 8.46 10.96
CA GLU A 741 50.43 7.48 11.38
C GLU A 741 51.51 8.12 12.26
N PRO A 742 52.13 7.35 13.18
CA PRO A 742 53.00 7.90 14.22
C PRO A 742 54.37 8.38 13.72
N LEU A 743 54.98 9.29 14.50
CA LEU A 743 56.25 9.97 14.21
C LEU A 743 57.35 9.08 13.57
N LYS A 744 57.80 9.47 12.36
CA LYS A 744 59.21 9.83 12.07
C LYS A 744 59.42 10.48 10.68
N THR A 745 60.50 11.26 10.59
CA THR A 745 60.98 12.12 9.50
C THR A 745 62.28 11.58 8.88
N PRO A 746 62.90 12.18 7.83
CA PRO A 746 62.48 13.28 6.91
C PRO A 746 62.83 13.06 5.39
N VAL A 747 62.68 14.11 4.56
CA VAL A 747 63.23 14.37 3.19
C VAL A 747 62.80 13.40 2.05
N ILE A 748 62.68 13.74 0.76
CA ILE A 748 63.09 14.90 -0.09
C ILE A 748 61.89 15.41 -0.94
N SER A 749 61.90 16.69 -1.32
CA SER A 749 60.91 17.36 -2.19
C SER A 749 61.15 17.16 -3.70
N GLU A 750 60.09 17.14 -4.50
CA GLU A 750 60.13 17.59 -5.90
C GLU A 750 58.74 18.10 -6.34
N GLU A 751 58.70 19.22 -7.08
CA GLU A 751 57.47 19.86 -7.59
C GLU A 751 57.29 19.58 -9.09
N LEU A 752 56.07 19.33 -9.56
CA LEU A 752 55.60 19.50 -10.94
C LEU A 752 54.05 19.72 -10.92
N PRO A 753 53.43 20.30 -11.96
CA PRO A 753 52.44 21.35 -11.74
C PRO A 753 50.95 20.93 -11.76
N LEU A 754 50.15 21.79 -11.13
CA LEU A 754 48.68 21.79 -11.14
C LEU A 754 48.10 21.83 -12.57
N LEU A 755 47.44 20.73 -12.97
CA LEU A 755 46.35 20.76 -13.94
C LEU A 755 45.03 20.94 -13.19
N LYS A 756 44.30 22.02 -13.49
CA LYS A 756 42.90 22.15 -13.05
C LYS A 756 42.01 21.32 -13.98
N PRO A 757 41.09 20.47 -13.48
CA PRO A 757 40.03 19.94 -14.32
C PRO A 757 39.10 21.08 -14.72
N THR A 758 38.91 21.27 -16.02
CA THR A 758 37.89 22.17 -16.56
C THR A 758 36.60 21.37 -16.69
N TYR A 759 35.58 21.70 -15.92
CA TYR A 759 34.27 21.08 -16.07
C TYR A 759 33.72 21.34 -17.49
N GLN A 760 33.28 20.27 -18.15
CA GLN A 760 32.51 20.33 -19.39
C GLN A 760 31.13 19.75 -19.11
N ASN A 761 30.08 20.52 -19.43
CA ASN A 761 28.71 20.04 -19.34
C ASN A 761 28.51 18.84 -20.30
N LEU A 762 27.56 17.97 -19.96
CA LEU A 762 27.07 16.92 -20.85
C LEU A 762 26.53 17.53 -22.15
N ASP A 763 26.89 16.95 -23.29
CA ASP A 763 26.43 17.36 -24.62
C ASP A 763 25.10 16.63 -24.95
N GLU A 764 24.09 17.35 -25.46
CA GLU A 764 22.79 16.78 -25.85
C GLU A 764 22.93 15.62 -26.85
N THR A 765 23.96 15.66 -27.71
CA THR A 765 24.26 14.58 -28.67
C THR A 765 24.66 13.29 -27.97
N LEU A 766 25.50 13.37 -26.93
CA LEU A 766 25.91 12.22 -26.11
C LEU A 766 24.70 11.60 -25.39
N ILE A 767 23.81 12.45 -24.85
CA ILE A 767 22.59 12.00 -24.17
C ILE A 767 21.71 11.21 -25.15
N SER A 768 21.43 11.76 -26.34
CA SER A 768 20.58 11.08 -27.33
C SER A 768 21.18 9.77 -27.88
N ASP A 769 22.51 9.66 -27.98
CA ASP A 769 23.18 8.47 -28.50
C ASP A 769 23.37 7.39 -27.42
N CYS A 770 23.58 7.79 -26.16
CA CYS A 770 23.45 6.89 -25.01
C CYS A 770 22.02 6.35 -24.89
N GLU A 771 20.99 7.18 -25.12
CA GLU A 771 19.58 6.78 -25.07
C GLU A 771 19.24 5.71 -26.12
N LYS A 772 19.67 5.89 -27.37
CA LYS A 772 19.48 4.88 -28.43
C LYS A 772 20.19 3.56 -28.08
N ALA A 773 21.45 3.65 -27.66
CA ALA A 773 22.24 2.47 -27.31
C ALA A 773 21.69 1.73 -26.08
N LEU A 774 21.15 2.45 -25.10
CA LEU A 774 20.49 1.89 -23.93
C LEU A 774 19.11 1.29 -24.29
N THR A 775 18.37 1.92 -25.20
CA THR A 775 17.08 1.42 -25.72
C THR A 775 17.24 0.09 -26.45
N GLU A 776 18.34 -0.12 -27.18
CA GLU A 776 18.68 -1.43 -27.78
C GLU A 776 19.02 -2.52 -26.75
N ILE A 777 19.34 -2.15 -25.50
CA ILE A 777 19.81 -3.07 -24.44
C ILE A 777 18.71 -3.42 -23.43
N ILE A 778 17.90 -2.44 -23.00
CA ILE A 778 16.83 -2.59 -21.99
C ILE A 778 15.45 -2.09 -22.45
N GLY A 779 15.27 -1.74 -23.72
CA GLY A 779 13.99 -1.28 -24.26
C GLY A 779 13.61 0.14 -23.82
N PRO A 780 12.32 0.53 -23.92
CA PRO A 780 11.88 1.92 -23.77
C PRO A 780 12.09 2.51 -22.35
N VAL A 781 12.36 1.68 -21.34
CA VAL A 781 12.72 2.12 -19.97
C VAL A 781 14.04 2.92 -19.97
N ALA A 782 14.87 2.75 -21.00
CA ALA A 782 16.10 3.52 -21.22
C ALA A 782 15.90 5.05 -21.16
N HIS A 783 14.82 5.57 -21.77
CA HIS A 783 14.50 6.99 -21.77
C HIS A 783 14.25 7.51 -20.34
N PHE A 784 13.47 6.75 -19.56
CA PHE A 784 13.17 7.08 -18.17
C PHE A 784 14.43 7.09 -17.30
N ILE A 785 15.27 6.06 -17.38
CA ILE A 785 16.53 5.98 -16.62
C ILE A 785 17.44 7.18 -16.90
N ILE A 786 17.54 7.61 -18.16
CA ILE A 786 18.34 8.78 -18.54
C ILE A 786 17.72 10.08 -18.03
N GLN A 787 16.40 10.26 -18.16
CA GLN A 787 15.71 11.44 -17.64
C GLN A 787 15.88 11.55 -16.11
N THR A 788 15.62 10.48 -15.36
CA THR A 788 15.79 10.46 -13.90
C THR A 788 17.24 10.72 -13.49
N THR A 789 18.24 10.15 -14.20
CA THR A 789 19.66 10.39 -13.91
C THR A 789 20.05 11.87 -14.08
N LEU A 790 19.44 12.58 -15.04
CA LEU A 790 19.68 14.01 -15.28
C LEU A 790 18.91 14.90 -14.30
N GLU A 791 17.72 14.49 -13.86
CA GLU A 791 16.89 15.22 -12.89
C GLU A 791 17.43 15.10 -11.45
N ASP A 792 17.90 13.91 -11.05
CA ASP A 792 18.46 13.67 -9.71
C ASP A 792 19.83 14.36 -9.50
N CYS A 793 20.62 14.56 -10.57
CA CYS A 793 22.00 15.03 -10.49
C CYS A 793 22.41 15.90 -11.72
N PRO A 794 21.94 17.15 -11.82
CA PRO A 794 22.10 17.99 -13.02
C PRO A 794 23.53 18.50 -13.31
N GLU A 795 24.48 18.37 -12.37
CA GLU A 795 25.91 18.76 -12.58
C GLU A 795 26.86 17.54 -12.65
N MET A 796 26.35 16.36 -13.03
CA MET A 796 27.12 15.12 -13.14
C MET A 796 28.13 15.13 -14.31
N SER A 797 29.32 14.55 -14.13
CA SER A 797 30.31 14.42 -15.22
C SER A 797 29.97 13.28 -16.20
N ARG A 798 30.54 13.33 -17.41
CA ARG A 798 30.38 12.27 -18.45
C ARG A 798 30.65 10.87 -17.91
N THR A 799 31.69 10.68 -17.10
CA THR A 799 32.08 9.35 -16.60
C THR A 799 31.07 8.82 -15.59
N GLU A 800 30.62 9.67 -14.67
CA GLU A 800 29.61 9.32 -13.65
C GLU A 800 28.26 9.02 -14.30
N PHE A 801 27.84 9.82 -15.28
CA PHE A 801 26.61 9.64 -16.05
C PHE A 801 26.54 8.25 -16.71
N ILE A 802 27.64 7.83 -17.34
CA ILE A 802 27.73 6.52 -18.00
C ILE A 802 27.80 5.37 -16.97
N GLU A 803 28.45 5.58 -15.83
CA GLU A 803 28.51 4.58 -14.74
C GLU A 803 27.14 4.36 -14.08
N VAL A 804 26.39 5.43 -13.79
CA VAL A 804 25.02 5.35 -13.24
C VAL A 804 24.07 4.68 -14.23
N ILE A 805 24.11 5.06 -15.51
CA ILE A 805 23.32 4.39 -16.56
C ILE A 805 23.69 2.92 -16.68
N ALA A 806 24.98 2.59 -16.68
CA ALA A 806 25.43 1.21 -16.80
C ALA A 806 25.07 0.35 -15.58
N ALA A 807 24.97 0.93 -14.38
CA ALA A 807 24.50 0.22 -13.19
C ALA A 807 23.03 -0.22 -13.29
N ASN A 808 22.21 0.47 -14.10
CA ASN A 808 20.82 0.12 -14.36
C ASN A 808 20.62 -0.99 -15.42
N ILE A 809 21.70 -1.45 -16.09
CA ILE A 809 21.63 -2.56 -17.04
C ILE A 809 21.70 -3.89 -16.29
N SER A 810 20.57 -4.59 -16.17
CA SER A 810 20.41 -5.82 -15.37
C SER A 810 21.26 -7.02 -15.84
N ASP A 811 21.80 -6.97 -17.06
CA ASP A 811 22.72 -7.95 -17.63
C ASP A 811 24.18 -7.50 -17.41
N PRO A 812 24.97 -8.19 -16.55
CA PRO A 812 26.33 -7.75 -16.21
C PRO A 812 27.28 -7.69 -17.43
N GLN A 813 27.08 -8.55 -18.43
CA GLN A 813 27.94 -8.55 -19.62
C GLN A 813 27.61 -7.38 -20.54
N LYS A 814 26.32 -7.03 -20.69
CA LYS A 814 25.90 -5.83 -21.42
C LYS A 814 26.28 -4.55 -20.66
N SER A 815 26.18 -4.52 -19.33
CA SER A 815 26.65 -3.40 -18.50
C SER A 815 28.13 -3.11 -18.72
N VAL A 816 29.00 -4.12 -18.59
CA VAL A 816 30.45 -3.98 -18.82
C VAL A 816 30.75 -3.55 -20.26
N LYS A 817 30.04 -4.10 -21.25
CA LYS A 817 30.20 -3.69 -22.66
C LYS A 817 29.78 -2.23 -22.91
N PHE A 818 28.70 -1.76 -22.28
CA PHE A 818 28.24 -0.38 -22.40
C PHE A 818 29.24 0.60 -21.79
N ARG A 819 29.76 0.31 -20.59
CA ARG A 819 30.86 1.08 -19.96
C ARG A 819 32.07 1.19 -20.89
N GLN A 820 32.54 0.06 -21.43
CA GLN A 820 33.68 0.00 -22.36
C GLN A 820 33.44 0.75 -23.68
N GLN A 821 32.18 0.89 -24.12
CA GLN A 821 31.83 1.59 -25.36
C GLN A 821 31.82 3.11 -25.18
N TRP A 822 31.46 3.62 -24.01
CA TRP A 822 31.16 5.05 -23.80
C TRP A 822 32.10 5.80 -22.85
N ILE A 823 32.89 5.12 -21.99
CA ILE A 823 33.82 5.80 -21.04
C ILE A 823 35.11 6.33 -21.71
N THR A 824 35.45 5.85 -22.92
CA THR A 824 36.56 6.36 -23.76
C THR A 824 36.20 7.57 -24.64
#